data_AF-A0A6N6N7D7-F1
#
_entry.id   AF-A0A6N6N7D7-F1
#
_cell.length_a   1.000
_cell.length_b   1.000
_cell.length_c   1.000
_cell.angle_alpha   90.00
_cell.angle_beta   90.00
_cell.angle_gamma   90.00
#
_symmetry.space_group_name_H-M   'P 1'
#
loop_
_entity.id
_entity.type
_entity.pdbx_description
1 polymer ?
#
loop_
_entity_poly.entity_id
_entity_poly.type
_entity_poly.pdbx_seq_one_letter_code
_entity_poly.pdbx_strand_id
1 'polypeptide(L)'
;MLSRFLACSLPERLPPGRAIIKALPPTVVYLAVAALLLIALPDRAWYIKRQALIAISLFGLWRYAWQVVHAVRHWYYRKHAFPRLRVAADGLEDPFPKRLFVMVPSFQEDFNVTEMVFEALVREARSIPSDVIMVASVGSEPEAEFIAKTVAGVRGGEDVNLVFMQQREGKRVAMGHALRCIAREFNDPLQWHPDARNDVVIFMDGDTLVQPGTFAKCLPFFRLQPHLGALTTDNIGMQQNCSTIFHDWYSLKFAQRNHQFHSHSLSRRVLTVTGRFSLYRASVVVREEFIRFVEADYLESWMFGRFRFLMGDDKSTWFYLLKKGYEMLYVPDAPVVAVESRQQDFMRSSISLMKRWYGNMLRNNMRAIRLGPKPMGGFIWWCIVDQRFTTWTPLVGLVSVLMLSLFVSPFYLVFFASWVIVTRLAMLWMYVLEGFELRVTHIPLMLFNQWVGAAVKIVTMFNLDKQTWQKKKTDSQKIESSGVGLDGLRNSVRVILVTLNFVLLFALCGLGTGAISAPSLADIMSSMRHRQLLVPGQASAGFRVKVNLAGDADAGAAIMEQVRIAPDSPLILILPEGRFSVRTPVVIDRSDVVICGQGPGKTVLVSELTAQQGEAVILVRGRRGGQVGTLEQAYDPNSRLVAVSGWKKSDKAIWLAVDNDEAFLDSIDARHWRKKRPPLRQYIGWVEASGPGYVLLRRSPEIPFPAGTEVRAARLVTDVRLSGFTLEQQVPGLERAVADGVYENLAPHYAVDGVRFEWAGDCEVHDVDIRMAGRHPLVFESSKDVVARNVRIDGAWNKGKEGNGYIRFARSHGCQFVNGSARNIRHLTFQWGSSNNMVSDSRLETDVNFHGGFSHHNMVRRTAIEPPDTHHWDAVTRMPEGGAEFAPPDGPGNKILSDSR
;
A
#
# COMPACT_ATOMS: atom_id res chain seq x y z
N MET A 1 6.49 -25.96 49.58
CA MET A 1 5.80 -25.12 48.57
C MET A 1 6.68 -24.67 47.39
N LEU A 2 7.99 -24.98 47.36
CA LEU A 2 8.85 -24.93 46.15
C LEU A 2 8.32 -25.79 44.98
N SER A 3 7.43 -26.76 45.24
CA SER A 3 6.88 -27.69 44.24
C SER A 3 6.04 -27.03 43.14
N ARG A 4 5.51 -25.81 43.34
CA ARG A 4 4.68 -25.13 42.32
C ARG A 4 5.48 -24.42 41.22
N PHE A 5 6.71 -23.96 41.50
CA PHE A 5 7.62 -23.46 40.45
C PHE A 5 8.45 -24.59 39.82
N LEU A 6 8.67 -25.69 40.55
CA LEU A 6 9.41 -26.88 40.09
C LEU A 6 8.64 -27.77 39.10
N ALA A 7 7.35 -27.53 38.84
CA ALA A 7 6.60 -28.28 37.85
C ALA A 7 7.15 -28.10 36.42
N CYS A 8 7.86 -26.99 36.16
CA CYS A 8 8.63 -26.78 34.94
C CYS A 8 10.12 -26.88 35.32
N SER A 9 10.83 -27.87 34.78
CA SER A 9 12.29 -28.00 34.93
C SER A 9 12.99 -26.68 34.57
N LEU A 10 14.13 -26.38 35.21
CA LEU A 10 14.96 -25.22 34.83
C LEU A 10 15.08 -25.18 33.29
N PRO A 11 14.65 -24.09 32.65
CA PRO A 11 14.54 -24.07 31.21
C PRO A 11 15.94 -24.04 30.60
N GLU A 12 16.39 -25.19 30.08
CA GLU A 12 17.59 -25.31 29.27
C GLU A 12 17.22 -25.37 27.79
N ARG A 13 18.09 -24.82 26.93
CA ARG A 13 17.96 -25.04 25.49
C ARG A 13 18.12 -26.52 25.20
N LEU A 14 17.28 -27.03 24.30
CA LEU A 14 17.37 -28.43 23.91
C LEU A 14 18.71 -28.70 23.21
N PRO A 15 19.32 -29.87 23.42
CA PRO A 15 20.39 -30.34 22.54
C PRO A 15 19.93 -30.26 21.07
N PRO A 16 20.77 -29.78 20.13
CA PRO A 16 20.35 -29.54 18.75
C PRO A 16 19.65 -30.74 18.09
N GLY A 17 20.11 -31.97 18.32
CA GLY A 17 19.46 -33.18 17.79
C GLY A 17 18.03 -33.37 18.29
N ARG A 18 17.78 -33.13 19.58
CA ARG A 18 16.42 -33.20 20.16
C ARG A 18 15.53 -32.08 19.64
N ALA A 19 16.08 -30.87 19.49
CA ALA A 19 15.35 -29.73 18.93
C ALA A 19 14.89 -30.01 17.48
N ILE A 20 15.78 -30.57 16.65
CA ILE A 20 15.47 -30.96 15.26
C ILE A 20 14.33 -31.97 15.23
N ILE A 21 14.40 -33.04 16.03
CA ILE A 21 13.35 -34.08 16.08
C ILE A 21 12.00 -33.46 16.49
N LYS A 22 11.98 -32.64 17.54
CA LYS A 22 10.75 -31.96 18.00
C LYS A 22 10.21 -30.95 16.99
N ALA A 23 11.05 -30.40 16.11
CA ALA A 23 10.64 -29.45 15.10
C ALA A 23 10.02 -30.11 13.85
N LEU A 24 10.21 -31.41 13.62
CA LEU A 24 9.67 -32.10 12.43
C LEU A 24 8.14 -32.06 12.36
N PRO A 25 7.37 -32.43 13.41
CA PRO A 25 5.90 -32.38 13.33
C PRO A 25 5.32 -31.00 12.97
N PRO A 26 5.66 -29.89 13.65
CA PRO A 26 5.14 -28.57 13.27
C PRO A 26 5.63 -28.12 11.88
N THR A 27 6.83 -28.53 11.47
CA THR A 27 7.34 -28.26 10.11
C THR A 27 6.47 -28.93 9.05
N VAL A 28 6.17 -30.22 9.23
CA VAL A 28 5.31 -30.97 8.31
C VAL A 28 3.91 -30.35 8.24
N VAL A 29 3.32 -29.97 9.38
CA VAL A 29 2.01 -29.29 9.41
C VAL A 29 2.02 -28.01 8.58
N TYR A 30 3.03 -27.15 8.76
CA TYR A 30 3.11 -25.90 7.99
C TYR A 30 3.35 -26.12 6.50
N LEU A 31 4.24 -27.05 6.13
CA LEU A 31 4.49 -27.38 4.73
C LEU A 31 3.26 -28.01 4.07
N ALA A 32 2.53 -28.87 4.77
CA ALA A 32 1.28 -29.44 4.30
C ALA A 32 0.22 -28.35 4.09
N VAL A 33 0.07 -27.40 5.03
CA VAL A 33 -0.85 -26.26 4.86
C VAL A 33 -0.46 -25.42 3.63
N ALA A 34 0.83 -25.09 3.46
CA ALA A 34 1.28 -24.34 2.29
C ALA A 34 1.05 -25.10 0.97
N ALA A 35 1.31 -26.40 0.94
CA ALA A 35 1.06 -27.25 -0.22
C ALA A 35 -0.43 -27.34 -0.55
N LEU A 36 -1.29 -27.58 0.45
CA LEU A 36 -2.74 -27.64 0.28
C LEU A 36 -3.31 -26.31 -0.24
N LEU A 37 -2.83 -25.17 0.28
CA LEU A 37 -3.19 -23.85 -0.21
C LEU A 37 -2.86 -23.67 -1.70
N LEU A 38 -1.71 -24.16 -2.15
CA LEU A 38 -1.29 -24.06 -3.55
C LEU A 38 -2.02 -25.06 -4.45
N ILE A 39 -2.28 -26.27 -3.98
CA ILE A 39 -3.04 -27.31 -4.72
C ILE A 39 -4.50 -26.90 -4.90
N ALA A 40 -5.08 -26.22 -3.91
CA ALA A 40 -6.46 -25.73 -3.97
C ALA A 40 -6.65 -24.55 -4.95
N LEU A 41 -5.58 -24.01 -5.55
CA LEU A 41 -5.69 -22.92 -6.52
C LEU A 41 -6.15 -23.45 -7.88
N PRO A 42 -7.14 -22.80 -8.53
CA PRO A 42 -7.54 -23.15 -9.88
C PRO A 42 -6.45 -22.75 -10.89
N ASP A 43 -6.40 -23.40 -12.06
CA ASP A 43 -5.37 -23.16 -13.09
C ASP A 43 -5.20 -21.67 -13.44
N ARG A 44 -6.32 -20.92 -13.50
CA ARG A 44 -6.33 -19.47 -13.74
C ARG A 44 -5.45 -18.66 -12.77
N ALA A 45 -5.21 -19.14 -11.55
CA ALA A 45 -4.39 -18.48 -10.56
C ALA A 45 -2.89 -18.43 -10.96
N TRP A 46 -2.43 -19.36 -11.80
CA TRP A 46 -1.02 -19.42 -12.22
C TRP A 46 -0.67 -18.45 -13.36
N TYR A 47 -1.68 -17.82 -13.98
CA TYR A 47 -1.51 -16.84 -15.07
C TYR A 47 -1.41 -15.39 -14.59
N ILE A 48 -1.27 -15.16 -13.28
CA ILE A 48 -1.21 -13.82 -12.69
C ILE A 48 0.08 -13.06 -13.09
N LYS A 49 -0.02 -11.74 -13.29
CA LYS A 49 1.07 -10.86 -13.76
C LYS A 49 2.32 -10.93 -12.88
N ARG A 50 3.46 -11.31 -13.48
CA ARG A 50 4.77 -11.36 -12.81
C ARG A 50 5.36 -9.98 -12.45
N GLN A 51 4.90 -8.89 -13.09
CA GLN A 51 5.45 -7.55 -12.90
C GLN A 51 5.16 -6.95 -11.52
N ALA A 52 3.99 -7.23 -10.94
CA ALA A 52 3.63 -6.80 -9.58
C ALA A 52 4.55 -7.40 -8.50
N LEU A 53 5.19 -8.53 -8.79
CA LEU A 53 6.12 -9.20 -7.88
C LEU A 53 7.49 -8.52 -7.85
N ILE A 54 7.93 -7.80 -8.90
CA ILE A 54 9.31 -7.31 -9.02
C ILE A 54 9.66 -6.30 -7.91
N ALA A 55 8.79 -5.31 -7.66
CA ALA A 55 9.04 -4.30 -6.62
C ALA A 55 9.04 -4.92 -5.20
N ILE A 56 8.10 -5.84 -4.93
CA ILE A 56 8.05 -6.61 -3.68
C ILE A 56 9.28 -7.51 -3.55
N SER A 57 9.76 -8.10 -4.66
CA SER A 57 10.91 -8.99 -4.71
C SER A 57 12.23 -8.25 -4.46
N LEU A 58 12.42 -7.03 -4.97
CA LEU A 58 13.62 -6.23 -4.67
C LEU A 58 13.68 -5.83 -3.19
N PHE A 59 12.56 -5.36 -2.65
CA PHE A 59 12.47 -5.02 -1.23
C PHE A 59 12.65 -6.25 -0.34
N GLY A 60 12.01 -7.37 -0.72
CA GLY A 60 12.18 -8.68 -0.11
C GLY A 60 13.65 -9.09 -0.12
N LEU A 61 14.32 -9.02 -1.27
CA LEU A 61 15.73 -9.36 -1.44
C LEU A 61 16.61 -8.57 -0.47
N TRP A 62 16.40 -7.25 -0.34
CA TRP A 62 17.13 -6.45 0.64
C TRP A 62 16.89 -6.94 2.08
N ARG A 63 15.63 -7.17 2.48
CA ARG A 63 15.29 -7.65 3.83
C ARG A 63 15.88 -9.03 4.12
N TYR A 64 15.81 -9.96 3.17
CA TYR A 64 16.37 -11.30 3.31
C TYR A 64 17.90 -11.27 3.31
N ALA A 65 18.53 -10.45 2.45
CA ALA A 65 19.98 -10.25 2.45
C ALA A 65 20.45 -9.71 3.80
N TRP A 66 19.76 -8.74 4.38
CA TRP A 66 20.06 -8.22 5.71
C TRP A 66 19.95 -9.29 6.80
N GLN A 67 18.94 -10.16 6.69
CA GLN A 67 18.81 -11.30 7.61
C GLN A 67 19.91 -12.34 7.45
N VAL A 68 20.35 -12.62 6.21
CA VAL A 68 21.49 -13.51 5.93
C VAL A 68 22.77 -12.94 6.55
N VAL A 69 23.01 -11.63 6.45
CA VAL A 69 24.16 -10.98 7.10
C VAL A 69 24.14 -11.23 8.61
N HIS A 70 22.99 -11.04 9.27
CA HIS A 70 22.86 -11.36 10.68
C HIS A 70 23.08 -12.85 10.97
N ALA A 71 22.56 -13.75 10.15
CA ALA A 71 22.70 -15.20 10.33
C ALA A 71 24.16 -15.67 10.21
N VAL A 72 24.90 -15.16 9.23
CA VAL A 72 26.34 -15.46 9.05
C VAL A 72 27.15 -14.94 10.23
N ARG A 73 26.92 -13.69 10.64
CA ARG A 73 27.62 -13.08 11.79
C ARG A 73 27.31 -13.80 13.09
N HIS A 74 26.04 -14.16 13.28
CA HIS A 74 25.57 -14.98 14.39
C HIS A 74 26.35 -16.32 14.43
N TRP A 75 26.35 -17.05 13.31
CA TRP A 75 27.02 -18.34 13.22
C TRP A 75 28.51 -18.24 13.52
N TYR A 76 29.19 -17.25 12.92
CA TYR A 76 30.61 -17.02 13.14
C TYR A 76 30.93 -16.65 14.59
N TYR A 77 30.13 -15.77 15.20
CA TYR A 77 30.32 -15.39 16.60
C TYR A 77 30.16 -16.61 17.52
N ARG A 78 29.09 -17.39 17.33
CA ARG A 78 28.82 -18.57 18.16
C ARG A 78 29.85 -19.68 17.99
N LYS A 79 30.26 -19.99 16.76
CA LYS A 79 31.12 -21.15 16.45
C LYS A 79 32.61 -20.85 16.55
N HIS A 80 33.03 -19.59 16.37
CA HIS A 80 34.43 -19.23 16.29
C HIS A 80 34.81 -18.09 17.22
N ALA A 81 34.15 -16.92 17.13
CA ALA A 81 34.62 -15.74 17.86
C ALA A 81 34.47 -15.89 19.39
N PHE A 82 33.30 -16.30 19.87
CA PHE A 82 33.02 -16.45 21.29
C PHE A 82 33.78 -17.62 21.93
N PRO A 83 33.86 -18.83 21.35
CA PRO A 83 34.68 -19.91 21.92
C PRO A 83 36.15 -19.53 22.11
N ARG A 84 36.74 -18.76 21.18
CA ARG A 84 38.10 -18.22 21.33
C ARG A 84 38.20 -17.25 22.49
N LEU A 85 37.22 -16.35 22.64
CA LEU A 85 37.16 -15.42 23.77
C LEU A 85 36.98 -16.18 25.10
N ARG A 86 36.15 -17.22 25.13
CA ARG A 86 35.93 -18.09 26.30
C ARG A 86 37.21 -18.78 26.73
N VAL A 87 37.92 -19.45 25.81
CA VAL A 87 39.21 -20.11 26.12
C VAL A 87 40.24 -19.10 26.63
N ALA A 88 40.31 -17.90 26.03
CA ALA A 88 41.22 -16.86 26.49
C ALA A 88 40.85 -16.31 27.89
N ALA A 89 39.56 -16.20 28.19
CA ALA A 89 39.06 -15.77 29.50
C ALA A 89 39.31 -16.83 30.59
N ASP A 90 39.08 -18.10 30.27
CA ASP A 90 39.26 -19.23 31.19
C ASP A 90 40.75 -19.55 31.44
N GLY A 91 41.64 -19.15 30.53
CA GLY A 91 43.10 -19.31 30.66
C GLY A 91 43.81 -18.22 31.46
N LEU A 92 43.09 -17.27 32.07
CA LEU A 92 43.68 -16.25 32.93
C LEU A 92 44.06 -16.84 34.30
N GLU A 93 45.28 -16.57 34.77
CA GLU A 93 45.77 -17.06 36.08
C GLU A 93 45.00 -16.48 37.27
N ASP A 94 44.73 -15.17 37.25
CA ASP A 94 43.87 -14.49 38.22
C ASP A 94 42.68 -13.88 37.46
N PRO A 95 41.56 -14.61 37.31
CA PRO A 95 40.47 -14.19 36.43
C PRO A 95 39.45 -13.26 37.12
N PHE A 96 39.44 -13.18 38.46
CA PHE A 96 38.38 -12.50 39.19
C PHE A 96 38.79 -11.11 39.68
N PRO A 97 37.86 -10.13 39.72
CA PRO A 97 38.13 -8.86 40.39
C PRO A 97 38.23 -9.07 41.90
N LYS A 98 39.00 -8.23 42.59
CA LYS A 98 39.03 -8.27 44.06
C LYS A 98 37.70 -7.87 44.68
N ARG A 99 37.01 -6.85 44.12
CA ARG A 99 35.69 -6.42 44.60
C ARG A 99 34.61 -6.53 43.53
N LEU A 100 33.44 -6.95 43.97
CA LEU A 100 32.23 -7.08 43.15
C LEU A 100 31.06 -6.40 43.87
N PHE A 101 30.45 -5.43 43.20
CA PHE A 101 29.22 -4.82 43.70
C PHE A 101 28.01 -5.40 42.95
N VAL A 102 26.94 -5.71 43.67
CA VAL A 102 25.69 -6.22 43.07
C VAL A 102 24.55 -5.27 43.43
N MET A 103 24.10 -4.49 42.46
CA MET A 103 22.95 -3.59 42.63
C MET A 103 21.66 -4.31 42.24
N VAL A 104 20.75 -4.46 43.19
CA VAL A 104 19.46 -5.14 43.01
C VAL A 104 18.30 -4.19 43.34
N PRO A 105 17.73 -3.48 42.35
CA PRO A 105 16.44 -2.81 42.53
C PRO A 105 15.30 -3.84 42.68
N SER A 106 14.84 -4.04 43.91
CA SER A 106 13.64 -4.82 44.24
C SER A 106 12.52 -3.88 44.66
N PHE A 107 11.34 -3.99 44.05
CA PHE A 107 10.21 -3.15 44.44
C PHE A 107 8.91 -3.96 44.41
N GLN A 108 8.46 -4.38 45.59
CA GLN A 108 7.22 -5.15 45.77
C GLN A 108 7.18 -6.43 44.91
N GLU A 109 8.31 -7.13 44.82
CA GLU A 109 8.36 -8.46 44.20
C GLU A 109 7.65 -9.51 45.09
N ASP A 110 7.23 -10.61 44.49
CA ASP A 110 6.64 -11.71 45.25
C ASP A 110 7.71 -12.35 46.15
N PHE A 111 7.39 -12.56 47.43
CA PHE A 111 8.35 -13.10 48.40
C PHE A 111 8.99 -14.42 47.95
N ASN A 112 8.28 -15.29 47.22
CA ASN A 112 8.87 -16.53 46.71
C ASN A 112 9.91 -16.25 45.61
N VAL A 113 9.69 -15.23 44.78
CA VAL A 113 10.64 -14.81 43.76
C VAL A 113 11.87 -14.20 44.42
N THR A 114 11.67 -13.30 45.39
CA THR A 114 12.73 -12.71 46.19
C THR A 114 13.61 -13.76 46.86
N GLU A 115 12.99 -14.76 47.50
CA GLU A 115 13.70 -15.89 48.13
C GLU A 115 14.62 -16.60 47.13
N MET A 116 14.06 -17.07 46.01
CA MET A 116 14.82 -17.77 44.96
C MET A 116 15.99 -16.94 44.42
N VAL A 117 15.78 -15.64 44.17
CA VAL A 117 16.78 -14.75 43.58
C VAL A 117 17.93 -14.50 44.55
N PHE A 118 17.64 -14.14 45.80
CA PHE A 118 18.69 -13.87 46.79
C PHE A 118 19.43 -15.14 47.21
N GLU A 119 18.76 -16.29 47.30
CA GLU A 119 19.46 -17.56 47.53
C GLU A 119 20.49 -17.88 46.44
N ALA A 120 20.11 -17.70 45.17
CA ALA A 120 21.00 -17.94 44.06
C ALA A 120 22.16 -16.93 44.01
N LEU A 121 21.90 -15.67 44.36
CA LEU A 121 22.93 -14.63 44.45
C LEU A 121 23.98 -14.96 45.52
N VAL A 122 23.56 -15.39 46.71
CA VAL A 122 24.50 -15.80 47.78
C VAL A 122 25.33 -16.99 47.32
N ARG A 123 24.72 -18.02 46.71
CA ARG A 123 25.44 -19.18 46.19
C ARG A 123 26.49 -18.79 45.13
N GLU A 124 26.14 -17.91 44.20
CA GLU A 124 27.08 -17.42 43.18
C GLU A 124 28.18 -16.54 43.78
N ALA A 125 27.86 -15.65 44.72
CA ALA A 125 28.84 -14.81 45.42
C ALA A 125 29.89 -15.65 46.14
N ARG A 126 29.49 -16.76 46.76
CA ARG A 126 30.38 -17.70 47.45
C ARG A 126 31.22 -18.57 46.51
N SER A 127 30.86 -18.65 45.24
CA SER A 127 31.57 -19.46 44.25
C SER A 127 32.84 -18.81 43.69
N ILE A 128 33.08 -17.54 44.02
CA ILE A 128 34.20 -16.73 43.55
C ILE A 128 35.00 -16.16 44.74
N PRO A 129 36.29 -15.84 44.56
CA PRO A 129 37.14 -15.31 45.63
C PRO A 129 36.98 -13.79 45.86
N SER A 130 36.09 -13.13 45.11
CA SER A 130 35.85 -11.69 45.21
C SER A 130 35.14 -11.33 46.51
N ASP A 131 35.46 -10.15 47.06
CA ASP A 131 34.66 -9.51 48.10
C ASP A 131 33.37 -8.95 47.48
N VAL A 132 32.21 -9.41 47.94
CA VAL A 132 30.90 -9.13 47.32
C VAL A 132 30.04 -8.25 48.21
N ILE A 133 29.70 -7.06 47.70
CA ILE A 133 28.82 -6.09 48.35
C ILE A 133 27.50 -6.03 47.59
N MET A 134 26.41 -6.44 48.23
CA MET A 134 25.07 -6.41 47.67
C MET A 134 24.33 -5.15 48.11
N VAL A 135 23.96 -4.30 47.16
CA VAL A 135 23.17 -3.08 47.40
C VAL A 135 21.74 -3.32 46.91
N ALA A 136 20.86 -3.68 47.83
CA ALA A 136 19.45 -3.93 47.57
C ALA A 136 18.64 -2.65 47.76
N SER A 137 18.05 -2.12 46.69
CA SER A 137 17.09 -1.02 46.81
C SER A 137 15.70 -1.60 47.00
N VAL A 138 15.02 -1.27 48.10
CA VAL A 138 13.72 -1.86 48.51
C VAL A 138 12.63 -0.81 48.68
N GLY A 139 11.37 -1.21 48.53
CA GLY A 139 10.22 -0.30 48.69
C GLY A 139 9.73 -0.12 50.13
N SER A 140 10.02 -1.09 50.99
CA SER A 140 9.55 -1.14 52.39
C SER A 140 10.53 -1.87 53.31
N GLU A 141 10.41 -1.59 54.61
CA GLU A 141 11.21 -2.25 55.65
C GLU A 141 10.91 -3.75 55.78
N PRO A 142 9.64 -4.23 55.71
CA PRO A 142 9.36 -5.67 55.68
C PRO A 142 10.01 -6.42 54.51
N GLU A 143 10.19 -5.77 53.37
CA GLU A 143 10.90 -6.35 52.21
C GLU A 143 12.41 -6.51 52.53
N ALA A 144 13.02 -5.50 53.17
CA ALA A 144 14.41 -5.60 53.63
C ALA A 144 14.61 -6.70 54.68
N GLU A 145 13.74 -6.76 55.69
CA GLU A 145 13.80 -7.80 56.73
C GLU A 145 13.69 -9.22 56.14
N PHE A 146 12.79 -9.40 55.17
CA PHE A 146 12.64 -10.68 54.48
C PHE A 146 13.89 -11.06 53.68
N ILE A 147 14.48 -10.11 52.95
CA ILE A 147 15.73 -10.33 52.21
C ILE A 147 16.88 -10.67 53.17
N ALA A 148 17.02 -9.92 54.26
CA ALA A 148 18.07 -10.15 55.26
C ALA A 148 17.95 -11.56 55.86
N LYS A 149 16.72 -11.97 56.24
CA LYS A 149 16.44 -13.32 56.73
C LYS A 149 16.75 -14.40 55.70
N THR A 150 16.41 -14.16 54.43
CA THR A 150 16.69 -15.09 53.32
C THR A 150 18.20 -15.27 53.16
N VAL A 151 18.95 -14.16 53.10
CA VAL A 151 20.41 -14.18 52.91
C VAL A 151 21.10 -14.90 54.08
N ALA A 152 20.75 -14.55 55.33
CA ALA A 152 21.30 -15.21 56.52
C ALA A 152 20.93 -16.71 56.60
N GLY A 153 19.78 -17.11 56.06
CA GLY A 153 19.35 -18.51 56.01
C GLY A 153 20.15 -19.39 55.05
N VAL A 154 20.93 -18.80 54.13
CA VAL A 154 21.81 -19.54 53.22
C VAL A 154 23.18 -19.71 53.84
N ARG A 155 23.74 -20.92 53.78
CA ARG A 155 25.08 -21.22 54.29
C ARG A 155 26.12 -20.25 53.72
N GLY A 156 26.79 -19.51 54.60
CA GLY A 156 27.81 -18.51 54.24
C GLY A 156 27.24 -17.15 53.80
N GLY A 157 25.93 -16.94 53.92
CA GLY A 157 25.28 -15.66 53.63
C GLY A 157 25.50 -14.60 54.72
N GLU A 158 25.84 -14.99 55.94
CA GLU A 158 26.22 -14.07 57.02
C GLU A 158 27.50 -13.26 56.70
N ASP A 159 28.38 -13.81 55.85
CA ASP A 159 29.61 -13.15 55.40
C ASP A 159 29.36 -12.15 54.25
N VAL A 160 28.14 -12.08 53.69
CA VAL A 160 27.83 -11.20 52.56
C VAL A 160 27.47 -9.81 53.08
N ASN A 161 28.20 -8.79 52.60
CA ASN A 161 27.88 -7.41 52.96
C ASN A 161 26.61 -6.95 52.23
N LEU A 162 25.51 -6.85 52.97
CA LEU A 162 24.21 -6.46 52.45
C LEU A 162 23.84 -5.05 52.90
N VAL A 163 23.69 -4.14 51.94
CA VAL A 163 23.33 -2.74 52.15
C VAL A 163 21.94 -2.48 51.59
N PHE A 164 21.05 -1.98 52.44
CA PHE A 164 19.70 -1.62 52.03
C PHE A 164 19.58 -0.13 51.70
N MET A 165 18.90 0.15 50.60
CA MET A 165 18.52 1.50 50.18
C MET A 165 17.00 1.58 50.10
N GLN A 166 16.36 2.22 51.07
CA GLN A 166 14.91 2.40 51.03
C GLN A 166 14.55 3.53 50.06
N GLN A 167 13.77 3.22 49.00
CA GLN A 167 13.40 4.20 47.98
C GLN A 167 12.01 3.94 47.39
N ARG A 168 11.22 5.01 47.21
CA ARG A 168 9.85 4.99 46.67
C ARG A 168 9.64 5.88 45.43
N GLU A 169 10.63 6.68 45.04
CA GLU A 169 10.56 7.63 43.92
C GLU A 169 10.86 7.00 42.54
N GLY A 170 10.86 5.66 42.45
CA GLY A 170 10.98 4.90 41.21
C GLY A 170 12.38 4.35 40.90
N LYS A 171 12.43 3.41 39.93
CA LYS A 171 13.61 2.59 39.63
C LYS A 171 14.89 3.39 39.37
N ARG A 172 14.81 4.47 38.57
CA ARG A 172 16.01 5.25 38.18
C ARG A 172 16.64 5.99 39.36
N VAL A 173 15.82 6.53 40.27
CA VAL A 173 16.31 7.20 41.48
C VAL A 173 16.93 6.17 42.43
N ALA A 174 16.27 5.01 42.59
CA ALA A 174 16.81 3.89 43.37
C ALA A 174 18.20 3.45 42.86
N MET A 175 18.35 3.26 41.55
CA MET A 175 19.65 2.94 40.95
C MET A 175 20.69 4.06 41.16
N GLY A 176 20.29 5.33 41.05
CA GLY A 176 21.20 6.45 41.30
C GLY A 176 21.72 6.51 42.74
N HIS A 177 20.84 6.28 43.72
CA HIS A 177 21.21 6.22 45.14
C HIS A 177 22.13 5.02 45.42
N ALA A 178 21.79 3.84 44.90
CA ALA A 178 22.63 2.66 45.02
C ALA A 178 24.01 2.88 44.39
N LEU A 179 24.09 3.50 43.21
CA LEU A 179 25.37 3.83 42.57
C LEU A 179 26.18 4.86 43.37
N ARG A 180 25.55 5.80 44.08
CA ARG A 180 26.28 6.71 44.98
C ARG A 180 26.81 6.00 46.22
N CYS A 181 26.08 5.03 46.76
CA CYS A 181 26.59 4.16 47.82
C CYS A 181 27.83 3.40 47.32
N ILE A 182 27.71 2.72 46.17
CA ILE A 182 28.82 2.00 45.54
C ILE A 182 29.99 2.95 45.23
N ALA A 183 29.72 4.17 44.77
CA ALA A 183 30.77 5.15 44.49
C ALA A 183 31.51 5.61 45.76
N ARG A 184 30.85 5.67 46.93
CA ARG A 184 31.52 5.96 48.20
C ARG A 184 32.45 4.84 48.60
N GLU A 185 31.98 3.59 48.57
CA GLU A 185 32.81 2.41 48.88
C GLU A 185 33.97 2.24 47.88
N PHE A 186 33.70 2.43 46.59
CA PHE A 186 34.73 2.32 45.55
C PHE A 186 35.86 3.35 45.72
N ASN A 187 35.50 4.58 46.11
CA ASN A 187 36.44 5.69 46.29
C ASN A 187 36.95 5.85 47.73
N ASP A 188 36.54 4.98 48.66
CA ASP A 188 37.04 5.02 50.04
C ASP A 188 38.56 4.76 50.04
N PRO A 189 39.39 5.73 50.47
CA PRO A 189 40.84 5.56 50.51
C PRO A 189 41.28 4.38 51.39
N LEU A 190 40.50 4.01 52.42
CA LEU A 190 40.80 2.90 53.32
C LEU A 190 40.53 1.53 52.69
N GLN A 191 39.63 1.47 51.71
CA GLN A 191 39.27 0.23 51.01
C GLN A 191 39.90 0.14 49.60
N TRP A 192 40.79 1.07 49.25
CA TRP A 192 41.45 1.08 47.95
C TRP A 192 42.37 -0.13 47.77
N HIS A 193 42.41 -0.69 46.55
CA HIS A 193 43.35 -1.74 46.18
C HIS A 193 43.90 -1.54 44.75
N PRO A 194 45.11 -2.03 44.44
CA PRO A 194 45.77 -1.79 43.14
C PRO A 194 45.02 -2.35 41.93
N ASP A 195 44.14 -3.32 42.16
CA ASP A 195 43.31 -3.93 41.12
C ASP A 195 41.95 -3.23 40.89
N ALA A 196 41.68 -2.09 41.53
CA ALA A 196 40.37 -1.43 41.48
C ALA A 196 39.87 -1.09 40.07
N ARG A 197 40.77 -1.03 39.07
CA ARG A 197 40.41 -0.87 37.65
C ARG A 197 39.57 -2.02 37.09
N ASN A 198 39.67 -3.20 37.68
CA ASN A 198 38.98 -4.42 37.28
C ASN A 198 37.71 -4.68 38.09
N ASP A 199 37.43 -3.90 39.14
CA ASP A 199 36.18 -4.00 39.90
C ASP A 199 34.97 -3.88 38.99
N VAL A 200 33.93 -4.63 39.33
CA VAL A 200 32.73 -4.78 38.52
C VAL A 200 31.49 -4.43 39.36
N VAL A 201 30.51 -3.81 38.71
CA VAL A 201 29.17 -3.58 39.26
C VAL A 201 28.15 -4.36 38.42
N ILE A 202 27.43 -5.26 39.05
CA ILE A 202 26.32 -6.01 38.46
C ILE A 202 25.04 -5.20 38.64
N PHE A 203 24.30 -5.01 37.55
CA PHE A 203 22.96 -4.43 37.54
C PHE A 203 21.99 -5.56 37.29
N MET A 204 21.11 -5.85 38.26
CA MET A 204 20.24 -7.01 38.22
C MET A 204 18.82 -6.70 38.71
N ASP A 205 17.80 -7.05 37.93
CA ASP A 205 16.40 -6.88 38.37
C ASP A 205 16.06 -7.91 39.46
N GLY A 206 15.23 -7.54 40.44
CA GLY A 206 14.79 -8.43 41.54
C GLY A 206 13.94 -9.65 41.13
N ASP A 207 13.61 -9.79 39.84
CA ASP A 207 12.90 -10.94 39.25
C ASP A 207 13.79 -11.80 38.34
N THR A 208 15.11 -11.58 38.38
CA THR A 208 16.09 -12.32 37.59
C THR A 208 16.84 -13.31 38.47
N LEU A 209 16.96 -14.56 38.04
CA LEU A 209 17.64 -15.63 38.74
C LEU A 209 18.94 -15.96 38.00
N VAL A 210 20.07 -15.81 38.69
CA VAL A 210 21.39 -16.24 38.20
C VAL A 210 21.51 -17.76 38.25
N GLN A 211 22.22 -18.34 37.29
CA GLN A 211 22.48 -19.79 37.25
C GLN A 211 23.87 -20.13 37.80
N PRO A 212 24.11 -21.38 38.22
CA PRO A 212 25.43 -21.82 38.67
C PRO A 212 26.56 -21.47 37.67
N GLY A 213 27.60 -20.80 38.17
CA GLY A 213 28.78 -20.37 37.42
C GLY A 213 28.55 -19.14 36.52
N THR A 214 27.44 -18.41 36.67
CA THR A 214 27.18 -17.17 35.93
C THR A 214 28.27 -16.14 36.20
N PHE A 215 28.66 -15.93 37.46
CA PHE A 215 29.72 -14.97 37.80
C PHE A 215 31.08 -15.44 37.29
N ALA A 216 31.39 -16.72 37.53
CA ALA A 216 32.62 -17.35 37.08
C ALA A 216 32.85 -17.20 35.57
N LYS A 217 31.78 -17.36 34.78
CA LYS A 217 31.81 -17.24 33.32
C LYS A 217 31.88 -15.79 32.82
N CYS A 218 31.46 -14.80 33.60
CA CYS A 218 31.29 -13.42 33.13
C CYS A 218 32.44 -12.49 33.54
N LEU A 219 32.85 -12.54 34.80
CA LEU A 219 33.85 -11.63 35.38
C LEU A 219 35.21 -11.62 34.65
N PRO A 220 35.75 -12.75 34.16
CA PRO A 220 37.10 -12.77 33.56
C PRO A 220 37.24 -11.89 32.32
N PHE A 221 36.14 -11.62 31.60
CA PHE A 221 36.17 -10.76 30.42
C PHE A 221 36.59 -9.32 30.71
N PHE A 222 36.33 -8.79 31.91
CA PHE A 222 36.75 -7.43 32.27
C PHE A 222 38.25 -7.29 32.42
N ARG A 223 38.93 -8.37 32.80
CA ARG A 223 40.39 -8.42 32.86
C ARG A 223 41.01 -8.71 31.49
N LEU A 224 40.41 -9.63 30.73
CA LEU A 224 40.84 -9.93 29.36
C LEU A 224 40.75 -8.71 28.43
N GLN A 225 39.74 -7.85 28.62
CA GLN A 225 39.44 -6.73 27.72
C GLN A 225 39.40 -5.39 28.49
N PRO A 226 40.51 -4.64 28.56
CA PRO A 226 40.58 -3.38 29.31
C PRO A 226 39.58 -2.31 28.86
N HIS A 227 39.22 -2.29 27.57
CA HIS A 227 38.24 -1.35 27.00
C HIS A 227 36.78 -1.81 27.13
N LEU A 228 36.52 -2.99 27.69
CA LEU A 228 35.18 -3.48 27.98
C LEU A 228 34.54 -2.61 29.06
N GLY A 229 33.48 -1.88 28.69
CA GLY A 229 32.71 -1.06 29.60
C GLY A 229 31.55 -1.83 30.24
N ALA A 230 30.94 -2.74 29.48
CA ALA A 230 29.87 -3.59 30.00
C ALA A 230 29.72 -4.90 29.23
N LEU A 231 29.13 -5.91 29.88
CA LEU A 231 28.68 -7.12 29.21
C LEU A 231 27.27 -7.51 29.67
N THR A 232 26.61 -8.32 28.86
CA THR A 232 25.25 -8.81 29.10
C THR A 232 25.14 -10.26 28.66
N THR A 233 24.23 -11.01 29.24
CA THR A 233 24.13 -12.46 29.03
C THR A 233 22.83 -12.86 28.33
N ASP A 234 22.74 -14.12 27.93
CA ASP A 234 21.49 -14.68 27.42
C ASP A 234 20.39 -14.66 28.50
N ASN A 235 19.13 -14.65 28.09
CA ASN A 235 18.00 -14.68 29.02
C ASN A 235 17.03 -15.77 28.60
N ILE A 236 16.55 -16.52 29.57
CA ILE A 236 15.55 -17.56 29.38
C ILE A 236 14.34 -17.20 30.24
N GLY A 237 13.13 -17.30 29.69
CA GLY A 237 11.91 -17.01 30.43
C GLY A 237 11.46 -18.21 31.24
N MET A 238 11.11 -18.00 32.51
CA MET A 238 10.41 -18.98 33.34
C MET A 238 9.05 -18.43 33.73
N GLN A 239 8.01 -19.23 33.53
CA GLN A 239 6.63 -18.92 33.91
C GLN A 239 6.06 -20.10 34.70
N GLN A 240 5.10 -19.80 35.58
CA GLN A 240 4.40 -20.84 36.35
C GLN A 240 3.64 -21.83 35.45
N ASN A 241 3.17 -21.38 34.28
CA ASN A 241 2.47 -22.22 33.31
C ASN A 241 3.13 -22.19 31.92
N CYS A 242 3.82 -23.29 31.59
CA CYS A 242 4.56 -23.49 30.34
C CYS A 242 3.66 -23.89 29.14
N SER A 243 2.34 -24.02 29.31
CA SER A 243 1.38 -24.31 28.24
C SER A 243 0.73 -23.06 27.62
N THR A 244 1.11 -21.87 28.07
CA THR A 244 0.46 -20.62 27.63
C THR A 244 1.05 -20.12 26.32
N ILE A 245 0.24 -19.44 25.50
CA ILE A 245 0.72 -18.71 24.31
C ILE A 245 1.75 -17.62 24.67
N PHE A 246 1.69 -17.10 25.91
CA PHE A 246 2.63 -16.11 26.41
C PHE A 246 4.03 -16.70 26.62
N HIS A 247 4.13 -17.96 27.07
CA HIS A 247 5.39 -18.70 27.13
C HIS A 247 6.02 -18.86 25.74
N ASP A 248 5.25 -19.35 24.76
CA ASP A 248 5.71 -19.52 23.36
C ASP A 248 6.15 -18.17 22.73
N TRP A 249 5.49 -17.07 23.08
CA TRP A 249 5.87 -15.74 22.62
C TRP A 249 7.20 -15.29 23.21
N TYR A 250 7.42 -15.48 24.51
CA TYR A 250 8.68 -15.13 25.18
C TYR A 250 9.84 -16.00 24.70
N SER A 251 9.64 -17.31 24.54
CA SER A 251 10.69 -18.21 24.04
C SER A 251 11.18 -17.77 22.65
N LEU A 252 10.25 -17.43 21.75
CA LEU A 252 10.58 -16.88 20.43
C LEU A 252 11.32 -15.54 20.53
N LYS A 253 10.88 -14.63 21.40
CA LYS A 253 11.53 -13.32 21.59
C LYS A 253 12.96 -13.47 22.10
N PHE A 254 13.21 -14.40 23.03
CA PHE A 254 14.55 -14.65 23.56
C PHE A 254 15.45 -15.34 22.54
N ALA A 255 14.94 -16.30 21.77
CA ALA A 255 15.69 -16.91 20.66
C ALA A 255 16.11 -15.86 19.61
N GLN A 256 15.18 -14.99 19.20
CA GLN A 256 15.46 -13.87 18.29
C GLN A 256 16.48 -12.89 18.88
N ARG A 257 16.38 -12.60 20.18
CA ARG A 257 17.33 -11.73 20.88
C ARG A 257 18.73 -12.35 20.88
N ASN A 258 18.87 -13.60 21.29
CA ASN A 258 20.14 -14.31 21.30
C ASN A 258 20.82 -14.28 19.92
N HIS A 259 20.06 -14.59 18.88
CA HIS A 259 20.56 -14.56 17.51
C HIS A 259 21.12 -13.18 17.13
N GLN A 260 20.37 -12.12 17.42
CA GLN A 260 20.77 -10.75 17.14
C GLN A 260 21.98 -10.32 17.98
N PHE A 261 22.03 -10.69 19.25
CA PHE A 261 23.12 -10.31 20.15
C PHE A 261 24.45 -10.96 19.77
N HIS A 262 24.47 -12.22 19.32
CA HIS A 262 25.67 -12.80 18.70
C HIS A 262 26.16 -11.97 17.51
N SER A 263 25.25 -11.62 16.59
CA SER A 263 25.59 -10.82 15.41
C SER A 263 26.13 -9.43 15.77
N HIS A 264 25.56 -8.77 16.78
CA HIS A 264 26.05 -7.47 17.23
C HIS A 264 27.41 -7.58 17.92
N SER A 265 27.56 -8.53 18.84
CA SER A 265 28.76 -8.68 19.68
C SER A 265 30.03 -8.97 18.88
N LEU A 266 29.91 -9.48 17.65
CA LEU A 266 31.03 -9.59 16.71
C LEU A 266 31.67 -8.23 16.37
N SER A 267 30.92 -7.13 16.49
CA SER A 267 31.43 -5.76 16.37
C SER A 267 31.86 -5.15 17.71
N ARG A 268 32.00 -5.97 18.77
CA ARG A 268 32.33 -5.55 20.16
C ARG A 268 31.40 -4.46 20.69
N ARG A 269 30.13 -4.55 20.28
CA ARG A 269 29.05 -3.66 20.65
C ARG A 269 27.76 -4.46 20.67
N VAL A 270 26.80 -4.03 21.48
CA VAL A 270 25.43 -4.52 21.46
C VAL A 270 24.50 -3.33 21.23
N LEU A 271 23.21 -3.58 20.94
CA LEU A 271 22.21 -2.52 20.81
C LEU A 271 21.49 -2.18 22.11
N THR A 272 21.76 -2.95 23.18
CA THR A 272 21.30 -2.68 24.53
C THR A 272 22.08 -3.55 25.50
N VAL A 273 22.41 -3.02 26.67
CA VAL A 273 22.95 -3.80 27.80
C VAL A 273 21.76 -4.08 28.70
N THR A 274 21.33 -5.33 28.85
CA THR A 274 19.97 -5.58 29.40
C THR A 274 19.85 -5.26 30.87
N GLY A 275 18.76 -4.58 31.24
CA GLY A 275 18.47 -4.21 32.63
C GLY A 275 18.22 -5.39 33.58
N ARG A 276 17.93 -6.60 33.05
CA ARG A 276 17.72 -7.80 33.88
C ARG A 276 18.98 -8.32 34.54
N PHE A 277 20.04 -8.44 33.74
CA PHE A 277 21.35 -8.86 34.20
C PHE A 277 22.41 -8.31 33.26
N SER A 278 23.27 -7.47 33.82
CA SER A 278 24.41 -6.91 33.12
C SER A 278 25.51 -6.55 34.09
N LEU A 279 26.74 -6.59 33.61
CA LEU A 279 27.92 -6.27 34.40
C LEU A 279 28.58 -5.05 33.77
N TYR A 280 29.07 -4.14 34.60
CA TYR A 280 29.74 -2.91 34.17
C TYR A 280 31.07 -2.76 34.89
N ARG A 281 32.04 -2.17 34.22
CA ARG A 281 33.29 -1.77 34.87
C ARG A 281 32.99 -0.69 35.91
N ALA A 282 33.39 -0.91 37.17
CA ALA A 282 33.07 -0.02 38.29
C ALA A 282 33.55 1.41 38.04
N SER A 283 34.79 1.58 37.59
CA SER A 283 35.40 2.89 37.28
C SER A 283 34.66 3.72 36.22
N VAL A 284 33.72 3.12 35.47
CA VAL A 284 32.85 3.80 34.52
C VAL A 284 31.55 4.27 35.19
N VAL A 285 30.91 3.40 35.98
CA VAL A 285 29.55 3.64 36.50
C VAL A 285 29.53 4.43 37.81
N VAL A 286 30.63 4.48 38.54
CA VAL A 286 30.77 5.30 39.77
C VAL A 286 31.03 6.78 39.49
N ARG A 287 31.19 7.18 38.22
CA ARG A 287 31.40 8.58 37.84
C ARG A 287 30.11 9.36 38.01
N GLU A 288 30.17 10.56 38.60
CA GLU A 288 28.99 11.40 38.80
C GLU A 288 28.24 11.71 37.48
N GLU A 289 28.97 11.87 36.36
CA GLU A 289 28.36 12.03 35.03
C GLU A 289 27.47 10.83 34.65
N PHE A 290 27.91 9.60 34.93
CA PHE A 290 27.14 8.39 34.64
C PHE A 290 25.92 8.28 35.57
N ILE A 291 26.12 8.51 36.87
CA ILE A 291 25.07 8.43 37.89
C ILE A 291 23.95 9.42 37.56
N ARG A 292 24.28 10.69 37.32
CA ARG A 292 23.31 11.72 36.91
C ARG A 292 22.60 11.38 35.61
N PHE A 293 23.32 10.75 34.67
CA PHE A 293 22.73 10.31 33.42
C PHE A 293 21.69 9.21 33.63
N VAL A 294 21.92 8.23 34.52
CA VAL A 294 20.94 7.19 34.85
C VAL A 294 19.72 7.78 35.55
N GLU A 295 19.93 8.70 36.50
CA GLU A 295 18.86 9.32 37.28
C GLU A 295 17.94 10.21 36.45
N ALA A 296 18.54 11.12 35.68
CA ALA A 296 17.84 12.27 35.12
C ALA A 296 18.00 12.39 33.59
N ASP A 297 18.16 11.27 32.88
CA ASP A 297 18.13 11.26 31.41
C ASP A 297 16.82 11.90 30.88
N TYR A 298 16.95 12.70 29.82
CA TYR A 298 15.83 13.40 29.21
C TYR A 298 15.97 13.42 27.69
N LEU A 299 14.86 13.73 27.02
CA LEU A 299 14.84 13.99 25.58
C LEU A 299 14.17 15.34 25.32
N GLU A 300 14.73 16.08 24.38
CA GLU A 300 14.09 17.26 23.79
C GLU A 300 13.46 16.86 22.47
N SER A 301 12.16 17.11 22.35
CA SER A 301 11.36 16.83 21.17
C SER A 301 10.68 18.09 20.69
N TRP A 302 10.75 18.36 19.39
CA TRP A 302 9.99 19.45 18.77
C TRP A 302 8.47 19.32 19.01
N MET A 303 7.97 18.09 19.20
CA MET A 303 6.53 17.82 19.39
C MET A 303 6.10 17.80 20.86
N PHE A 304 7.00 17.42 21.78
CA PHE A 304 6.66 17.14 23.19
C PHE A 304 7.39 18.04 24.19
N GLY A 305 8.23 18.95 23.73
CA GLY A 305 9.14 19.69 24.58
C GLY A 305 10.18 18.78 25.25
N ARG A 306 10.65 19.20 26.42
CA ARG A 306 11.61 18.45 27.24
C ARG A 306 10.85 17.52 28.19
N PHE A 307 11.17 16.23 28.19
CA PHE A 307 10.60 15.27 29.14
C PHE A 307 11.64 14.27 29.64
N ARG A 308 11.56 13.94 30.94
CA ARG A 308 12.48 13.00 31.62
C ARG A 308 12.07 11.56 31.34
N PHE A 309 13.04 10.65 31.30
CA PHE A 309 12.78 9.23 31.18
C PHE A 309 12.41 8.64 32.54
N LEU A 310 11.27 7.96 32.61
CA LEU A 310 10.86 7.15 33.76
C LEU A 310 11.38 5.72 33.68
N MET A 311 11.74 5.27 32.47
CA MET A 311 12.16 3.90 32.19
C MET A 311 13.24 3.82 31.11
N GLY A 312 13.77 2.62 30.90
CA GLY A 312 14.77 2.36 29.87
C GLY A 312 16.16 2.75 30.33
N ASP A 313 16.45 2.52 31.60
CA ASP A 313 17.77 2.63 32.23
C ASP A 313 18.82 1.86 31.43
N ASP A 314 18.49 0.65 31.01
CA ASP A 314 19.26 -0.21 30.11
C ASP A 314 19.72 0.46 28.80
N LYS A 315 18.87 1.32 28.23
CA LYS A 315 19.18 2.10 27.02
C LYS A 315 19.95 3.37 27.33
N SER A 316 19.72 4.00 28.49
CA SER A 316 20.51 5.15 28.93
C SER A 316 21.96 4.73 29.20
N THR A 317 22.19 3.67 29.96
CA THR A 317 23.55 3.15 30.24
C THR A 317 24.25 2.74 28.95
N TRP A 318 23.57 2.00 28.07
CA TRP A 318 24.06 1.66 26.74
C TRP A 318 24.47 2.89 25.90
N PHE A 319 23.61 3.90 25.85
CA PHE A 319 23.87 5.11 25.07
C PHE A 319 25.09 5.88 25.61
N TYR A 320 25.23 5.95 26.94
CA TYR A 320 26.40 6.56 27.58
C TYR A 320 27.70 5.83 27.17
N LEU A 321 27.71 4.50 27.27
CA LEU A 321 28.86 3.68 26.90
C LEU A 321 29.23 3.85 25.43
N LEU A 322 28.23 3.85 24.54
CA LEU A 322 28.43 4.13 23.12
C LEU A 322 29.03 5.52 22.90
N LYS A 323 28.45 6.56 23.50
CA LYS A 323 28.93 7.95 23.36
C LYS A 323 30.39 8.09 23.77
N LYS A 324 30.83 7.36 24.79
CA LYS A 324 32.21 7.35 25.28
C LYS A 324 33.13 6.34 24.57
N GLY A 325 32.60 5.58 23.61
CA GLY A 325 33.39 4.65 22.78
C GLY A 325 33.76 3.33 23.47
N TYR A 326 33.12 2.98 24.59
CA TYR A 326 33.39 1.72 25.29
C TYR A 326 32.95 0.49 24.49
N GLU A 327 33.67 -0.62 24.66
CA GLU A 327 33.27 -1.92 24.13
C GLU A 327 32.16 -2.54 24.99
N MET A 328 31.29 -3.32 24.34
CA MET A 328 30.27 -4.09 25.01
C MET A 328 30.16 -5.49 24.44
N LEU A 329 30.07 -6.49 25.31
CA LEU A 329 30.13 -7.91 24.95
C LEU A 329 28.82 -8.64 25.30
N TYR A 330 28.45 -9.62 24.48
CA TYR A 330 27.41 -10.60 24.79
C TYR A 330 28.00 -11.96 25.15
N VAL A 331 27.62 -12.50 26.30
CA VAL A 331 28.09 -13.79 26.83
C VAL A 331 26.94 -14.81 26.76
N PRO A 332 26.91 -15.71 25.76
CA PRO A 332 25.78 -16.62 25.53
C PRO A 332 25.75 -17.88 26.39
N ASP A 333 26.85 -18.27 27.04
CA ASP A 333 26.98 -19.51 27.82
C ASP A 333 26.74 -19.35 29.32
N ALA A 334 26.29 -18.16 29.75
CA ALA A 334 25.88 -17.82 31.10
C ALA A 334 24.43 -17.29 31.14
N PRO A 335 23.43 -18.06 30.66
CA PRO A 335 22.04 -17.61 30.62
C PRO A 335 21.51 -17.34 32.03
N VAL A 336 20.75 -16.26 32.18
CA VAL A 336 19.97 -15.98 33.39
C VAL A 336 18.49 -16.25 33.16
N VAL A 337 17.78 -16.60 34.23
CA VAL A 337 16.36 -16.94 34.17
C VAL A 337 15.53 -15.73 34.59
N ALA A 338 14.68 -15.24 33.70
CA ALA A 338 13.73 -14.17 34.01
C ALA A 338 12.42 -14.80 34.51
N VAL A 339 12.11 -14.62 35.80
CA VAL A 339 10.90 -15.15 36.42
C VAL A 339 9.73 -14.20 36.17
N GLU A 340 8.77 -14.62 35.35
CA GLU A 340 7.61 -13.78 35.00
C GLU A 340 6.33 -14.33 35.66
N SER A 341 5.72 -13.52 36.52
CA SER A 341 4.49 -13.84 37.26
C SER A 341 3.20 -13.31 36.62
N ARG A 342 3.28 -12.63 35.47
CA ARG A 342 2.10 -12.03 34.81
C ARG A 342 1.22 -13.10 34.17
N GLN A 343 0.06 -13.36 34.77
CA GLN A 343 -1.04 -14.08 34.13
C GLN A 343 -2.17 -13.10 33.78
N GLN A 344 -2.18 -12.62 32.54
CA GLN A 344 -3.19 -11.70 32.02
C GLN A 344 -3.46 -11.99 30.53
N ASP A 345 -4.53 -11.40 30.00
CA ASP A 345 -4.86 -11.38 28.57
C ASP A 345 -3.62 -11.14 27.70
N PHE A 346 -3.35 -12.06 26.76
CA PHE A 346 -2.15 -12.06 25.93
C PHE A 346 -2.03 -10.76 25.13
N MET A 347 -3.12 -10.33 24.49
CA MET A 347 -3.12 -9.20 23.56
C MET A 347 -2.83 -7.88 24.28
N ARG A 348 -3.56 -7.60 25.36
CA ARG A 348 -3.39 -6.38 26.15
C ARG A 348 -2.00 -6.31 26.77
N SER A 349 -1.51 -7.42 27.33
CA SER A 349 -0.23 -7.49 28.04
C SER A 349 0.95 -7.35 27.07
N SER A 350 0.91 -8.07 25.95
CA SER A 350 1.96 -8.01 24.92
C SER A 350 2.04 -6.64 24.27
N ILE A 351 0.91 -6.00 23.93
CA ILE A 351 0.88 -4.64 23.37
C ILE A 351 1.43 -3.62 24.37
N SER A 352 1.08 -3.72 25.64
CA SER A 352 1.63 -2.86 26.70
C SER A 352 3.15 -2.99 26.81
N LEU A 353 3.66 -4.22 26.83
CA LEU A 353 5.10 -4.51 26.83
C LEU A 353 5.80 -3.99 25.57
N MET A 354 5.21 -4.20 24.39
CA MET A 354 5.73 -3.69 23.12
C MET A 354 5.82 -2.16 23.12
N LYS A 355 4.78 -1.45 23.57
CA LYS A 355 4.80 0.02 23.71
C LYS A 355 5.97 0.48 24.59
N ARG A 356 6.20 -0.21 25.72
CA ARG A 356 7.32 0.08 26.62
C ARG A 356 8.68 -0.16 25.94
N TRP A 357 8.91 -1.33 25.37
CA TRP A 357 10.20 -1.70 24.78
C TRP A 357 10.51 -0.88 23.52
N TYR A 358 9.53 -0.72 22.62
CA TYR A 358 9.69 0.06 21.40
C TYR A 358 9.76 1.56 21.69
N GLY A 359 9.06 2.06 22.70
CA GLY A 359 9.20 3.44 23.16
C GLY A 359 10.62 3.73 23.67
N ASN A 360 11.19 2.87 24.51
CA ASN A 360 12.58 2.97 24.99
C ASN A 360 13.58 2.96 23.82
N MET A 361 13.36 2.07 22.84
CA MET A 361 14.17 1.99 21.62
C MET A 361 14.07 3.30 20.81
N LEU A 362 12.87 3.73 20.44
CA LEU A 362 12.66 4.88 19.56
C LEU A 362 13.20 6.19 20.13
N ARG A 363 13.10 6.40 21.45
CA ARG A 363 13.68 7.55 22.15
C ARG A 363 15.21 7.62 22.03
N ASN A 364 15.86 6.46 21.97
CA ASN A 364 17.30 6.34 21.91
C ASN A 364 17.87 6.31 20.49
N ASN A 365 17.12 5.76 19.53
CA ASN A 365 17.62 5.57 18.17
C ASN A 365 18.07 6.89 17.52
N MET A 366 17.28 7.96 17.63
CA MET A 366 17.61 9.23 16.97
C MET A 366 18.91 9.84 17.51
N ARG A 367 19.05 9.90 18.84
CA ARG A 367 20.28 10.43 19.46
C ARG A 367 21.50 9.56 19.15
N ALA A 368 21.33 8.23 19.07
CA ALA A 368 22.42 7.33 18.71
C ALA A 368 22.82 7.45 17.23
N ILE A 369 21.85 7.61 16.31
CA ILE A 369 22.14 7.85 14.88
C ILE A 369 22.94 9.15 14.70
N ARG A 370 22.60 10.21 15.45
CA ARG A 370 23.30 11.50 15.41
C ARG A 370 24.75 11.44 15.87
N LEU A 371 25.15 10.43 16.67
CA LEU A 371 26.55 10.22 17.03
C LEU A 371 27.41 9.77 15.83
N GLY A 372 26.78 9.29 14.75
CA GLY A 372 27.47 8.75 13.60
C GLY A 372 28.12 7.38 13.84
N PRO A 373 28.82 6.83 12.83
CA PRO A 373 29.43 5.50 12.91
C PRO A 373 30.72 5.47 13.75
N LYS A 374 31.40 6.60 13.98
CA LYS A 374 32.72 6.66 14.64
C LYS A 374 32.76 5.97 16.04
N PRO A 375 31.83 6.24 16.99
CA PRO A 375 31.90 5.62 18.33
C PRO A 375 31.48 4.14 18.40
N MET A 376 30.74 3.63 17.41
CA MET A 376 30.07 2.32 17.49
C MET A 376 30.38 1.38 16.31
N GLY A 377 31.08 1.86 15.29
CA GLY A 377 31.33 1.15 14.03
C GLY A 377 30.15 1.24 13.05
N GLY A 378 30.46 1.11 11.75
CA GLY A 378 29.47 1.22 10.67
C GLY A 378 28.33 0.19 10.75
N PHE A 379 28.64 -1.06 11.11
CA PHE A 379 27.64 -2.13 11.22
C PHE A 379 26.58 -1.82 12.28
N ILE A 380 27.00 -1.42 13.48
CA ILE A 380 26.10 -1.15 14.60
C ILE A 380 25.31 0.12 14.36
N TRP A 381 25.95 1.15 13.82
CA TRP A 381 25.25 2.37 13.41
C TRP A 381 24.16 2.06 12.39
N TRP A 382 24.47 1.24 11.38
CA TRP A 382 23.46 0.79 10.41
C TRP A 382 22.35 -0.05 11.05
N CYS A 383 22.64 -0.92 12.03
CA CYS A 383 21.60 -1.65 12.76
C CYS A 383 20.62 -0.70 13.48
N ILE A 384 21.08 0.44 14.01
CA ILE A 384 20.22 1.45 14.65
C ILE A 384 19.38 2.18 13.60
N VAL A 385 19.96 2.47 12.43
CA VAL A 385 19.21 3.01 11.27
C VAL A 385 18.15 2.00 10.81
N ASP A 386 18.49 0.71 10.69
CA ASP A 386 17.55 -0.35 10.34
C ASP A 386 16.39 -0.48 11.35
N GLN A 387 16.64 -0.27 12.64
CA GLN A 387 15.57 -0.24 13.65
C GLN A 387 14.52 0.85 13.37
N ARG A 388 14.89 1.94 12.67
CA ARG A 388 13.94 2.96 12.21
C ARG A 388 13.14 2.46 11.01
N PHE A 389 13.78 1.90 10.00
CA PHE A 389 13.10 1.35 8.83
C PHE A 389 12.13 0.22 9.19
N THR A 390 12.53 -0.66 10.11
CA THR A 390 11.69 -1.77 10.62
C THR A 390 10.48 -1.33 11.45
N THR A 391 10.22 -0.02 11.53
CA THR A 391 8.94 0.53 12.00
C THR A 391 7.82 0.30 10.99
N TRP A 392 8.11 0.34 9.68
CA TRP A 392 7.11 0.19 8.62
C TRP A 392 7.42 -0.95 7.64
N THR A 393 8.69 -1.34 7.46
CA THR A 393 9.05 -2.39 6.49
C THR A 393 8.33 -3.74 6.69
N PRO A 394 8.00 -4.20 7.92
CA PRO A 394 7.27 -5.47 8.09
C PRO A 394 5.84 -5.44 7.54
N LEU A 395 5.25 -4.23 7.40
CA LEU A 395 3.90 -4.06 6.87
C LEU A 395 3.87 -3.97 5.35
N VAL A 396 5.00 -3.65 4.69
CA VAL A 396 5.05 -3.46 3.22
C VAL A 396 4.54 -4.68 2.48
N GLY A 397 5.01 -5.89 2.83
CA GLY A 397 4.56 -7.12 2.19
C GLY A 397 3.07 -7.38 2.38
N LEU A 398 2.56 -7.17 3.60
CA LEU A 398 1.14 -7.35 3.94
C LEU A 398 0.24 -6.34 3.21
N VAL A 399 0.61 -5.06 3.24
CA VAL A 399 -0.17 -4.00 2.58
C VAL A 399 -0.12 -4.17 1.06
N SER A 400 1.04 -4.51 0.50
CA SER A 400 1.21 -4.77 -0.93
C SER A 400 0.33 -5.92 -1.42
N VAL A 401 0.29 -7.05 -0.69
CA VAL A 401 -0.58 -8.17 -1.06
C VAL A 401 -2.05 -7.82 -0.90
N LEU A 402 -2.43 -7.04 0.13
CA LEU A 402 -3.81 -6.60 0.29
C LEU A 402 -4.25 -5.70 -0.87
N MET A 403 -3.40 -4.77 -1.31
CA MET A 403 -3.68 -3.94 -2.49
C MET A 403 -3.81 -4.79 -3.76
N LEU A 404 -2.88 -5.71 -4.00
CA LEU A 404 -2.95 -6.63 -5.15
C LEU A 404 -4.18 -7.55 -5.08
N SER A 405 -4.55 -7.98 -3.89
CA SER A 405 -5.73 -8.82 -3.69
C SER A 405 -7.04 -8.10 -3.99
N LEU A 406 -7.14 -6.84 -3.57
CA LEU A 406 -8.34 -6.03 -3.73
C LEU A 406 -8.49 -5.51 -5.16
N PHE A 407 -7.39 -5.09 -5.80
CA PHE A 407 -7.44 -4.41 -7.10
C PHE A 407 -7.02 -5.27 -8.29
N VAL A 408 -6.38 -6.43 -8.07
CA VAL A 408 -5.87 -7.29 -9.17
C VAL A 408 -6.45 -8.70 -9.11
N SER A 409 -6.21 -9.46 -8.04
CA SER A 409 -6.74 -10.82 -7.91
C SER A 409 -6.62 -11.36 -6.48
N PRO A 410 -7.67 -12.01 -5.92
CA PRO A 410 -7.62 -12.56 -4.57
C PRO A 410 -6.57 -13.66 -4.38
N PHE A 411 -6.11 -14.32 -5.45
CA PHE A 411 -5.11 -15.39 -5.38
C PHE A 411 -3.74 -14.91 -4.86
N TYR A 412 -3.42 -13.61 -4.96
CA TYR A 412 -2.19 -13.07 -4.37
C TYR A 412 -2.09 -13.32 -2.86
N LEU A 413 -3.22 -13.33 -2.13
CA LEU A 413 -3.23 -13.66 -0.70
C LEU A 413 -2.76 -15.10 -0.44
N VAL A 414 -3.18 -16.05 -1.28
CA VAL A 414 -2.82 -17.47 -1.14
C VAL A 414 -1.34 -17.69 -1.43
N PHE A 415 -0.81 -17.08 -2.50
CA PHE A 415 0.62 -17.11 -2.80
C PHE A 415 1.44 -16.47 -1.69
N PHE A 416 1.02 -15.31 -1.17
CA PHE A 416 1.70 -14.64 -0.06
C PHE A 416 1.64 -15.45 1.23
N ALA A 417 0.49 -16.03 1.59
CA ALA A 417 0.37 -16.87 2.77
C ALA A 417 1.33 -18.07 2.70
N SER A 418 1.36 -18.76 1.56
CA SER A 418 2.26 -19.89 1.32
C SER A 418 3.73 -19.46 1.38
N TRP A 419 4.08 -18.36 0.72
CA TRP A 419 5.43 -17.76 0.78
C TRP A 419 5.85 -17.38 2.20
N VAL A 420 4.95 -16.75 2.97
CA VAL A 420 5.20 -16.36 4.35
C VAL A 420 5.41 -17.59 5.23
N ILE A 421 4.59 -18.64 5.08
CA ILE A 421 4.77 -19.89 5.82
C ILE A 421 6.16 -20.46 5.55
N VAL A 422 6.53 -20.66 4.28
CA VAL A 422 7.84 -21.24 3.91
C VAL A 422 9.00 -20.40 4.40
N THR A 423 8.96 -19.08 4.16
CA THR A 423 10.08 -18.20 4.55
C THR A 423 10.19 -18.04 6.07
N ARG A 424 9.08 -17.98 6.82
CA ARG A 424 9.12 -17.90 8.29
C ARG A 424 9.54 -19.22 8.91
N LEU A 425 9.13 -20.34 8.34
CA LEU A 425 9.60 -21.66 8.75
C LEU A 425 11.11 -21.77 8.59
N ALA A 426 11.66 -21.39 7.42
CA ALA A 426 13.11 -21.35 7.20
C ALA A 426 13.85 -20.48 8.23
N MET A 427 13.28 -19.34 8.62
CA MET A 427 13.86 -18.50 9.67
C MET A 427 13.84 -19.15 11.05
N LEU A 428 12.73 -19.80 11.42
CA LEU A 428 12.62 -20.49 12.69
C LEU A 428 13.58 -21.69 12.77
N TRP A 429 13.83 -22.37 11.65
CA TRP A 429 14.81 -23.44 11.57
C TRP A 429 16.24 -22.97 11.91
N MET A 430 16.59 -21.70 11.68
CA MET A 430 17.86 -21.16 12.17
C MET A 430 17.96 -21.25 13.70
N TYR A 431 16.86 -20.99 14.41
CA TYR A 431 16.81 -21.09 15.87
C TYR A 431 16.71 -22.55 16.34
N VAL A 432 16.04 -23.43 15.58
CA VAL A 432 15.96 -24.87 15.90
C VAL A 432 17.35 -25.49 15.96
N LEU A 433 18.23 -25.12 15.03
CA LEU A 433 19.64 -25.55 15.02
C LEU A 433 20.45 -25.02 16.22
N GLU A 434 19.89 -24.10 17.00
CA GLU A 434 20.45 -23.56 18.24
C GLU A 434 19.78 -24.12 19.51
N GLY A 435 18.87 -25.09 19.38
CA GLY A 435 18.16 -25.68 20.52
C GLY A 435 16.78 -25.08 20.82
N PHE A 436 16.21 -24.30 19.89
CA PHE A 436 14.85 -23.78 20.01
C PHE A 436 13.81 -24.87 19.74
N GLU A 437 12.86 -25.03 20.65
CA GLU A 437 11.73 -25.96 20.46
C GLU A 437 10.66 -25.31 19.56
N LEU A 438 10.54 -25.75 18.30
CA LEU A 438 9.52 -25.24 17.39
C LEU A 438 8.12 -25.76 17.77
N ARG A 439 7.10 -24.89 17.70
CA ARG A 439 5.69 -25.17 17.99
C ARG A 439 4.81 -24.52 16.93
N VAL A 440 3.59 -25.03 16.74
CA VAL A 440 2.61 -24.54 15.75
C VAL A 440 2.09 -23.12 16.01
N THR A 441 2.40 -22.55 17.17
CA THR A 441 2.08 -21.16 17.55
C THR A 441 3.14 -20.17 17.06
N HIS A 442 4.37 -20.61 16.77
CA HIS A 442 5.50 -19.71 16.55
C HIS A 442 5.46 -18.91 15.24
N ILE A 443 4.93 -19.44 14.12
CA ILE A 443 4.77 -18.61 12.91
C ILE A 443 3.73 -17.51 13.15
N PRO A 444 2.51 -17.78 13.65
CA PRO A 444 1.55 -16.74 14.04
C PRO A 444 2.14 -15.70 14.99
N LEU A 445 2.88 -16.15 16.02
CA LEU A 445 3.52 -15.25 16.99
C LEU A 445 4.66 -14.42 16.39
N MET A 446 5.40 -14.97 15.42
CA MET A 446 6.42 -14.24 14.67
C MET A 446 5.79 -13.15 13.81
N LEU A 447 4.66 -13.46 13.14
CA LEU A 447 3.90 -12.47 12.37
C LEU A 447 3.26 -11.41 13.26
N PHE A 448 2.72 -11.80 14.41
CA PHE A 448 2.24 -10.88 15.44
C PHE A 448 3.34 -9.89 15.87
N ASN A 449 4.54 -10.39 16.19
CA ASN A 449 5.69 -9.54 16.51
C ASN A 449 6.07 -8.58 15.38
N GLN A 450 5.97 -9.02 14.13
CA GLN A 450 6.35 -8.24 12.96
C GLN A 450 5.30 -7.19 12.60
N TRP A 451 4.05 -7.59 12.43
CA TRP A 451 2.96 -6.73 11.96
C TRP A 451 2.39 -5.86 13.07
N VAL A 452 1.95 -6.46 14.18
CA VAL A 452 1.43 -5.70 15.32
C VAL A 452 2.55 -4.88 15.96
N GLY A 453 3.76 -5.45 16.05
CA GLY A 453 4.92 -4.69 16.53
C GLY A 453 5.26 -3.48 15.67
N ALA A 454 5.17 -3.57 14.34
CA ALA A 454 5.36 -2.43 13.43
C ALA A 454 4.27 -1.36 13.64
N ALA A 455 2.99 -1.76 13.69
CA ALA A 455 1.89 -0.84 13.96
C ALA A 455 2.05 -0.13 15.32
N VAL A 456 2.43 -0.86 16.37
CA VAL A 456 2.74 -0.29 17.68
C VAL A 456 3.90 0.69 17.60
N LYS A 457 4.98 0.38 16.88
CA LYS A 457 6.11 1.31 16.69
C LYS A 457 5.67 2.61 16.00
N ILE A 458 4.86 2.54 14.94
CA ILE A 458 4.34 3.72 14.23
C ILE A 458 3.56 4.62 15.20
N VAL A 459 2.63 4.04 15.97
CA VAL A 459 1.85 4.78 16.96
C VAL A 459 2.74 5.34 18.08
N THR A 460 3.67 4.54 18.62
CA THR A 460 4.57 4.97 19.69
C THR A 460 5.54 6.06 19.26
N MET A 461 5.96 6.10 17.98
CA MET A 461 6.87 7.13 17.46
C MET A 461 6.30 8.55 17.59
N PHE A 462 4.97 8.70 17.58
CA PHE A 462 4.28 9.98 17.76
C PHE A 462 3.74 10.18 19.19
N ASN A 463 4.06 9.27 20.12
CA ASN A 463 3.60 9.28 21.51
C ASN A 463 4.76 8.94 22.48
N LEU A 464 5.98 9.45 22.22
CA LEU A 464 7.18 9.12 23.00
C LEU A 464 7.18 9.66 24.43
N ASP A 465 6.38 10.70 24.68
CA ASP A 465 6.14 11.32 25.99
C ASP A 465 5.32 10.41 26.93
N LYS A 466 4.42 9.60 26.37
CA LYS A 466 3.54 8.70 27.14
C LYS A 466 4.33 7.51 27.69
N GLN A 467 4.69 7.59 28.98
CA GLN A 467 5.36 6.54 29.73
C GLN A 467 4.44 6.03 30.85
N THR A 468 4.30 4.71 31.02
CA THR A 468 3.46 4.11 32.07
C THR A 468 4.22 2.99 32.77
N TRP A 469 4.71 3.25 33.98
CA TRP A 469 5.44 2.28 34.81
C TRP A 469 4.59 1.84 35.98
N GLN A 470 4.08 0.60 35.94
CA GLN A 470 3.74 -0.22 37.12
C GLN A 470 3.14 -1.58 36.70
N LYS A 471 3.35 -2.62 37.53
CA LYS A 471 2.77 -3.98 37.37
C LYS A 471 1.29 -4.04 37.81
N LYS A 472 0.81 -3.09 38.64
CA LYS A 472 -0.56 -2.98 39.17
C LYS A 472 -1.18 -1.62 38.83
N LYS A 473 -2.51 -1.53 38.81
CA LYS A 473 -3.32 -0.48 38.16
C LYS A 473 -3.41 0.85 38.94
N THR A 474 -2.72 0.99 40.06
CA THR A 474 -3.18 1.90 41.13
C THR A 474 -2.64 3.33 41.09
N ASP A 475 -1.52 3.67 40.44
CA ASP A 475 -1.13 5.09 40.27
C ASP A 475 -0.23 5.32 39.05
N SER A 476 -0.76 5.93 37.99
CA SER A 476 0.05 6.27 36.82
C SER A 476 0.78 7.59 37.04
N GLN A 477 2.10 7.55 37.29
CA GLN A 477 2.94 8.74 37.13
C GLN A 477 2.97 9.13 35.64
N LYS A 478 2.24 10.18 35.28
CA LYS A 478 2.39 10.87 33.99
C LYS A 478 3.30 12.07 34.24
N ILE A 479 4.42 12.16 33.51
CA ILE A 479 5.15 13.42 33.44
C ILE A 479 4.35 14.33 32.52
N GLU A 480 3.82 15.43 33.06
CA GLU A 480 3.32 16.53 32.25
C GLU A 480 4.51 17.18 31.53
N SER A 481 4.42 17.30 30.20
CA SER A 481 5.39 18.08 29.43
C SER A 481 5.32 19.53 29.91
N SER A 482 6.42 20.05 30.44
CA SER A 482 6.48 21.43 30.91
C SER A 482 6.25 22.39 29.72
N GLY A 483 5.15 23.13 29.78
CA GLY A 483 4.92 24.34 28.97
C GLY A 483 4.21 24.14 27.63
N VAL A 484 3.34 25.11 27.35
CA VAL A 484 2.59 25.43 26.13
C VAL A 484 1.16 24.85 26.05
N GLY A 485 0.16 25.74 26.22
CA GLY A 485 -1.29 25.48 26.22
C GLY A 485 -1.90 25.14 24.86
N LEU A 486 -1.35 24.14 24.16
CA LEU A 486 -1.81 23.68 22.84
C LEU A 486 -2.02 22.15 22.79
N ASP A 487 -2.45 21.54 23.89
CA ASP A 487 -2.57 20.08 23.98
C ASP A 487 -3.57 19.48 22.99
N GLY A 488 -4.65 20.20 22.67
CA GLY A 488 -5.60 19.82 21.63
C GLY A 488 -4.95 19.79 20.24
N LEU A 489 -4.22 20.84 19.87
CA LEU A 489 -3.49 20.92 18.59
C LEU A 489 -2.43 19.82 18.49
N ARG A 490 -1.68 19.57 19.57
CA ARG A 490 -0.69 18.50 19.64
C ARG A 490 -1.33 17.13 19.42
N ASN A 491 -2.47 16.85 20.05
CA ASN A 491 -3.17 15.58 19.85
C ASN A 491 -3.64 15.42 18.39
N SER A 492 -4.20 16.47 17.78
CA SER A 492 -4.58 16.47 16.37
C SER A 492 -3.39 16.23 15.45
N VAL A 493 -2.26 16.90 15.66
CA VAL A 493 -1.03 16.68 14.89
C VAL A 493 -0.53 15.24 15.02
N ARG A 494 -0.57 14.64 16.22
CA ARG A 494 -0.20 13.22 16.42
C ARG A 494 -1.09 12.29 15.61
N VAL A 495 -2.41 12.47 15.67
CA VAL A 495 -3.37 11.65 14.91
C VAL A 495 -3.14 11.82 13.41
N ILE A 496 -2.98 13.06 12.94
CA ILE A 496 -2.68 13.35 11.52
C ILE A 496 -1.40 12.64 11.08
N LEU A 497 -0.31 12.70 11.85
CA LEU A 497 0.95 12.06 11.48
C LEU A 497 0.88 10.53 11.49
N VAL A 498 0.16 9.94 12.44
CA VAL A 498 -0.11 8.49 12.46
C VAL A 498 -0.91 8.10 11.22
N THR A 499 -2.02 8.80 10.95
CA THR A 499 -2.88 8.55 9.79
C THR A 499 -2.10 8.72 8.49
N LEU A 500 -1.32 9.80 8.36
CA LEU A 500 -0.49 10.06 7.19
C LEU A 500 0.55 8.95 6.96
N ASN A 501 1.15 8.39 8.01
CA ASN A 501 2.08 7.26 7.86
C ASN A 501 1.40 6.03 7.28
N PHE A 502 0.19 5.70 7.74
CA PHE A 502 -0.57 4.59 7.16
C PHE A 502 -1.02 4.92 5.73
N VAL A 503 -1.57 6.10 5.47
CA VAL A 503 -1.99 6.52 4.12
C VAL A 503 -0.83 6.46 3.14
N LEU A 504 0.35 6.99 3.51
CA LEU A 504 1.55 6.91 2.67
C LEU A 504 2.01 5.48 2.47
N LEU A 505 1.95 4.62 3.50
CA LEU A 505 2.28 3.20 3.34
C LEU A 505 1.36 2.51 2.32
N PHE A 506 0.04 2.73 2.42
CA PHE A 506 -0.94 2.19 1.47
C PHE A 506 -0.73 2.75 0.06
N ALA A 507 -0.56 4.06 -0.07
CA ALA A 507 -0.34 4.72 -1.36
C ALA A 507 0.95 4.23 -2.04
N LEU A 508 2.08 4.21 -1.31
CA LEU A 508 3.36 3.79 -1.86
C LEU A 508 3.37 2.29 -2.21
N CYS A 509 2.73 1.43 -1.42
CA CYS A 509 2.58 0.02 -1.77
C CYS A 509 1.66 -0.17 -2.98
N GLY A 510 0.54 0.56 -3.05
CA GLY A 510 -0.38 0.52 -4.19
C GLY A 510 0.31 0.95 -5.49
N LEU A 511 1.06 2.05 -5.45
CA LEU A 511 1.87 2.55 -6.57
C LEU A 511 3.00 1.59 -6.94
N GLY A 512 3.79 1.15 -5.96
CA GLY A 512 4.94 0.28 -6.19
C GLY A 512 4.59 -1.10 -6.73
N THR A 513 3.39 -1.61 -6.41
CA THR A 513 2.88 -2.87 -6.96
C THR A 513 2.15 -2.69 -8.29
N GLY A 514 1.83 -1.46 -8.68
CA GLY A 514 0.94 -1.16 -9.81
C GLY A 514 -0.52 -1.50 -9.55
N ALA A 515 -0.90 -1.86 -8.31
CA ALA A 515 -2.30 -2.07 -7.92
C ALA A 515 -3.11 -0.78 -8.03
N ILE A 516 -2.46 0.36 -7.77
CA ILE A 516 -2.98 1.69 -8.00
C ILE A 516 -2.03 2.36 -8.98
N SER A 517 -2.57 2.92 -10.06
CA SER A 517 -1.77 3.75 -10.97
C SER A 517 -1.78 5.17 -10.46
N ALA A 518 -0.60 5.81 -10.43
CA ALA A 518 -0.59 7.27 -10.36
C ALA A 518 -1.33 7.76 -11.61
N PRO A 519 -2.24 8.75 -11.50
CA PRO A 519 -2.82 9.36 -12.69
C PRO A 519 -1.63 9.78 -13.56
N SER A 520 -1.62 9.34 -14.82
CA SER A 520 -0.46 9.58 -15.66
C SER A 520 -0.23 11.08 -15.77
N LEU A 521 1.00 11.52 -16.02
CA LEU A 521 1.24 12.95 -16.28
C LEU A 521 0.34 13.42 -17.43
N ALA A 522 -0.05 12.54 -18.36
CA ALA A 522 -1.07 12.79 -19.37
C ALA A 522 -2.51 12.84 -18.82
N ASP A 523 -2.89 12.12 -17.77
CA ASP A 523 -4.21 12.21 -17.10
C ASP A 523 -4.32 13.42 -16.16
N ILE A 524 -3.22 13.77 -15.48
CA ILE A 524 -3.10 15.01 -14.72
C ILE A 524 -3.06 16.18 -15.69
N MET A 525 -2.28 16.10 -16.77
CA MET A 525 -2.29 17.10 -17.84
C MET A 525 -3.57 17.06 -18.66
N SER A 526 -4.34 15.98 -18.74
CA SER A 526 -5.64 15.96 -19.44
C SER A 526 -6.77 16.48 -18.56
N SER A 527 -6.71 16.28 -17.23
CA SER A 527 -7.61 16.93 -16.27
C SER A 527 -7.26 18.40 -16.07
N MET A 528 -5.97 18.76 -16.11
CA MET A 528 -5.50 20.14 -16.18
C MET A 528 -5.72 20.75 -17.57
N ARG A 529 -5.60 20.03 -18.69
CA ARG A 529 -5.97 20.48 -20.04
C ARG A 529 -7.47 20.58 -20.18
N HIS A 530 -8.27 19.69 -19.60
CA HIS A 530 -9.72 19.87 -19.53
C HIS A 530 -10.08 21.11 -18.72
N ARG A 531 -9.31 21.48 -17.69
CA ARG A 531 -9.47 22.76 -16.97
C ARG A 531 -8.84 23.97 -17.67
N GLN A 532 -7.78 23.82 -18.45
CA GLN A 532 -7.06 24.90 -19.15
C GLN A 532 -7.61 25.19 -20.55
N LEU A 533 -8.23 24.22 -21.23
CA LEU A 533 -8.91 24.42 -22.52
C LEU A 533 -10.35 24.90 -22.36
N LEU A 534 -10.88 24.95 -21.12
CA LEU A 534 -12.08 25.70 -20.76
C LEU A 534 -11.83 27.22 -20.62
N VAL A 535 -10.58 27.66 -20.74
CA VAL A 535 -10.24 29.08 -20.88
C VAL A 535 -9.98 29.37 -22.35
N PRO A 536 -10.81 30.19 -23.03
CA PRO A 536 -10.44 30.70 -24.34
C PRO A 536 -9.20 31.58 -24.16
N GLY A 537 -8.01 31.08 -24.49
CA GLY A 537 -6.80 31.90 -24.40
C GLY A 537 -5.45 31.21 -24.42
N GLN A 538 -5.30 29.92 -24.07
CA GLN A 538 -3.98 29.27 -24.07
C GLN A 538 -3.84 28.20 -25.15
N ALA A 539 -3.22 28.64 -26.24
CA ALA A 539 -2.86 27.89 -27.43
C ALA A 539 -1.84 26.78 -27.12
N SER A 540 -2.14 25.54 -27.52
CA SER A 540 -1.08 24.69 -28.06
C SER A 540 -0.57 25.34 -29.36
N ALA A 541 0.73 25.24 -29.61
CA ALA A 541 1.39 25.73 -30.82
C ALA A 541 0.94 24.95 -32.08
N GLY A 542 -0.31 25.13 -32.50
CA GLY A 542 -0.88 24.54 -33.71
C GLY A 542 -0.90 25.55 -34.86
N PHE A 543 -0.93 25.04 -36.09
CA PHE A 543 -1.07 25.83 -37.30
C PHE A 543 -2.47 26.46 -37.33
N ARG A 544 -2.55 27.78 -37.08
CA ARG A 544 -3.80 28.54 -36.96
C ARG A 544 -4.10 29.28 -38.26
N VAL A 545 -5.27 29.01 -38.83
CA VAL A 545 -5.72 29.64 -40.07
C VAL A 545 -7.09 30.28 -39.85
N LYS A 546 -7.23 31.56 -40.21
CA LYS A 546 -8.53 32.19 -40.41
C LYS A 546 -8.99 31.85 -41.82
N VAL A 547 -10.08 31.10 -41.96
CA VAL A 547 -10.58 30.70 -43.29
C VAL A 547 -11.18 31.93 -43.96
N ASN A 548 -10.68 32.27 -45.15
CA ASN A 548 -11.20 33.40 -45.91
C ASN A 548 -12.48 32.97 -46.65
N LEU A 549 -13.62 33.48 -46.20
CA LEU A 549 -14.94 33.24 -46.80
C LEU A 549 -15.51 34.60 -47.21
N ALA A 550 -15.40 34.94 -48.48
CA ALA A 550 -15.89 36.20 -49.04
C ALA A 550 -16.84 35.93 -50.23
N GLY A 551 -17.94 36.69 -50.31
CA GLY A 551 -18.94 36.53 -51.38
C GLY A 551 -19.64 35.16 -51.34
N ASP A 552 -19.87 34.57 -52.52
CA ASP A 552 -20.51 33.25 -52.72
C ASP A 552 -19.51 32.07 -52.62
N ALA A 553 -18.46 32.23 -51.80
CA ALA A 553 -17.45 31.19 -51.63
C ALA A 553 -18.02 29.94 -50.96
N ASP A 554 -17.69 28.76 -51.49
CA ASP A 554 -18.02 27.47 -50.88
C ASP A 554 -17.15 27.24 -49.64
N ALA A 555 -17.76 27.35 -48.46
CA ALA A 555 -17.08 27.17 -47.19
C ALA A 555 -16.52 25.75 -47.02
N GLY A 556 -17.19 24.75 -47.59
CA GLY A 556 -16.71 23.37 -47.55
C GLY A 556 -15.39 23.20 -48.29
N ALA A 557 -15.32 23.72 -49.52
CA ALA A 557 -14.11 23.70 -50.34
C ALA A 557 -12.96 24.48 -49.67
N ALA A 558 -13.26 25.64 -49.10
CA ALA A 558 -12.27 26.46 -48.40
C ALA A 558 -11.70 25.76 -47.16
N ILE A 559 -12.55 25.09 -46.37
CA ILE A 559 -12.11 24.29 -45.21
C ILE A 559 -11.24 23.11 -45.69
N MET A 560 -11.70 22.37 -46.69
CA MET A 560 -10.99 21.21 -47.22
C MET A 560 -9.63 21.57 -47.79
N GLU A 561 -9.51 22.73 -48.43
CA GLU A 561 -8.21 23.21 -48.90
C GLU A 561 -7.24 23.43 -47.74
N GLN A 562 -7.70 24.03 -46.64
CA GLN A 562 -6.85 24.22 -45.46
C GLN A 562 -6.48 22.90 -44.78
N VAL A 563 -7.40 21.93 -44.72
CA VAL A 563 -7.11 20.58 -44.21
C VAL A 563 -6.04 19.87 -45.05
N ARG A 564 -6.09 20.06 -46.37
CA ARG A 564 -5.18 19.45 -47.35
C ARG A 564 -3.77 20.03 -47.32
N ILE A 565 -3.64 21.36 -47.23
CA ILE A 565 -2.32 22.03 -47.25
C ILE A 565 -1.65 22.10 -45.88
N ALA A 566 -2.40 21.87 -44.79
CA ALA A 566 -1.85 21.95 -43.45
C ALA A 566 -0.77 20.87 -43.21
N PRO A 567 0.37 21.24 -42.58
CA PRO A 567 1.41 20.28 -42.20
C PRO A 567 0.87 19.26 -41.19
N ASP A 568 1.60 18.17 -40.95
CA ASP A 568 1.25 17.08 -40.01
C ASP A 568 1.17 17.50 -38.51
N SER A 569 1.14 18.80 -38.21
CA SER A 569 0.90 19.37 -36.88
C SER A 569 -0.60 19.61 -36.62
N PRO A 570 -1.02 19.84 -35.36
CA PRO A 570 -2.39 20.23 -35.05
C PRO A 570 -2.87 21.44 -35.85
N LEU A 571 -4.06 21.34 -36.44
CA LEU A 571 -4.68 22.36 -37.30
C LEU A 571 -5.83 23.04 -36.56
N ILE A 572 -5.86 24.37 -36.59
CA ILE A 572 -6.96 25.17 -36.02
C ILE A 572 -7.52 26.10 -37.09
N LEU A 573 -8.73 25.82 -37.55
CA LEU A 573 -9.48 26.62 -38.50
C LEU A 573 -10.47 27.52 -37.76
N ILE A 574 -10.37 28.82 -37.99
CA ILE A 574 -11.26 29.83 -37.43
C ILE A 574 -12.16 30.33 -38.56
N LEU A 575 -13.46 30.06 -38.45
CA LEU A 575 -14.46 30.51 -39.40
C LEU A 575 -14.93 31.94 -39.02
N PRO A 576 -15.08 32.85 -39.99
CA PRO A 576 -15.60 34.19 -39.73
C PRO A 576 -17.08 34.16 -39.35
N GLU A 577 -17.55 35.30 -38.83
CA GLU A 577 -18.99 35.56 -38.68
C GLU A 577 -19.61 35.79 -40.07
N GLY A 578 -20.80 35.24 -40.29
CA GLY A 578 -21.51 35.30 -41.57
C GLY A 578 -22.32 34.04 -41.88
N ARG A 579 -23.07 34.08 -42.98
CA ARG A 579 -23.78 32.92 -43.55
C ARG A 579 -23.06 32.49 -44.82
N PHE A 580 -22.67 31.22 -44.90
CA PHE A 580 -21.82 30.70 -45.99
C PHE A 580 -22.39 29.40 -46.56
N SER A 581 -22.46 29.29 -47.87
CA SER A 581 -22.90 28.06 -48.55
C SER A 581 -21.84 26.97 -48.44
N VAL A 582 -22.28 25.73 -48.27
CA VAL A 582 -21.46 24.51 -48.27
C VAL A 582 -21.94 23.64 -49.43
N ARG A 583 -21.16 23.59 -50.50
CA ARG A 583 -21.42 22.82 -51.74
C ARG A 583 -20.44 21.65 -51.90
N THR A 584 -19.38 21.65 -51.10
CA THR A 584 -18.40 20.57 -50.98
C THR A 584 -18.47 19.99 -49.56
N PRO A 585 -18.56 18.65 -49.39
CA PRO A 585 -18.51 18.04 -48.06
C PRO A 585 -17.17 18.30 -47.34
N VAL A 586 -17.22 18.53 -46.04
CA VAL A 586 -16.02 18.64 -45.19
C VAL A 586 -15.66 17.25 -44.67
N VAL A 587 -14.62 16.64 -45.21
CA VAL A 587 -14.12 15.31 -44.80
C VAL A 587 -12.81 15.45 -44.03
N ILE A 588 -12.83 15.14 -42.74
CA ILE A 588 -11.67 15.18 -41.85
C ILE A 588 -11.18 13.73 -41.63
N ASP A 589 -10.11 13.36 -42.32
CA ASP A 589 -9.51 12.01 -42.29
C ASP A 589 -8.17 11.94 -41.53
N ARG A 590 -7.84 13.01 -40.79
CA ARG A 590 -6.65 13.15 -39.97
C ARG A 590 -6.98 13.63 -38.56
N SER A 591 -6.14 13.24 -37.59
CA SER A 591 -6.27 13.67 -36.19
C SER A 591 -5.88 15.14 -35.98
N ASP A 592 -6.19 15.66 -34.80
CA ASP A 592 -5.75 16.97 -34.30
C ASP A 592 -6.28 18.18 -35.09
N VAL A 593 -7.54 18.13 -35.53
CA VAL A 593 -8.20 19.21 -36.29
C VAL A 593 -9.24 19.93 -35.44
N VAL A 594 -9.15 21.25 -35.34
CA VAL A 594 -10.15 22.10 -34.68
C VAL A 594 -10.81 22.99 -35.72
N ILE A 595 -12.13 23.00 -35.79
CA ILE A 595 -12.93 23.95 -36.58
C ILE A 595 -13.81 24.73 -35.62
N CYS A 596 -13.58 26.04 -35.55
CA CYS A 596 -14.23 26.94 -34.60
C CYS A 596 -14.86 28.13 -35.33
N GLY A 597 -16.17 28.32 -35.22
CA GLY A 597 -16.86 29.54 -35.62
C GLY A 597 -16.97 30.56 -34.49
N GLN A 598 -17.68 31.66 -34.74
CA GLN A 598 -17.84 32.78 -33.79
C GLN A 598 -19.02 32.60 -32.81
N GLY A 599 -19.73 31.48 -32.89
CA GLY A 599 -20.88 31.09 -32.06
C GLY A 599 -22.09 30.66 -32.91
N PRO A 600 -23.00 29.83 -32.35
CA PRO A 600 -24.29 29.52 -33.00
C PRO A 600 -25.04 30.79 -33.39
N GLY A 601 -25.56 30.84 -34.61
CA GLY A 601 -26.26 31.98 -35.19
C GLY A 601 -25.35 33.07 -35.77
N LYS A 602 -24.08 33.15 -35.33
CA LYS A 602 -23.09 34.10 -35.86
C LYS A 602 -22.36 33.55 -37.08
N THR A 603 -21.80 32.34 -36.94
CA THR A 603 -21.27 31.59 -38.08
C THR A 603 -22.31 30.56 -38.49
N VAL A 604 -22.88 30.70 -39.69
CA VAL A 604 -23.91 29.79 -40.22
C VAL A 604 -23.40 29.14 -41.51
N LEU A 605 -23.31 27.82 -41.50
CA LEU A 605 -22.95 26.99 -42.64
C LEU A 605 -24.23 26.41 -43.24
N VAL A 606 -24.56 26.83 -44.46
CA VAL A 606 -25.77 26.44 -45.19
C VAL A 606 -25.40 25.38 -46.22
N SER A 607 -25.65 24.12 -45.90
CA SER A 607 -25.46 23.00 -46.81
C SER A 607 -26.48 23.02 -47.94
N GLU A 608 -25.97 23.01 -49.16
CA GLU A 608 -26.73 22.81 -50.40
C GLU A 608 -26.46 21.41 -50.98
N LEU A 609 -25.84 20.53 -50.19
CA LEU A 609 -25.40 19.20 -50.61
C LEU A 609 -26.58 18.27 -50.89
N THR A 610 -26.43 17.48 -51.95
CA THR A 610 -27.28 16.32 -52.27
C THR A 610 -26.64 15.02 -51.81
N ALA A 611 -27.45 13.96 -51.69
CA ALA A 611 -26.98 12.62 -51.32
C ALA A 611 -25.97 12.03 -52.32
N GLN A 612 -25.88 12.56 -53.54
CA GLN A 612 -24.88 12.16 -54.53
C GLN A 612 -23.51 12.80 -54.29
N GLN A 613 -23.46 13.95 -53.63
CA GLN A 613 -22.22 14.70 -53.40
C GLN A 613 -21.46 14.24 -52.15
N GLY A 614 -22.16 13.69 -51.15
CA GLY A 614 -21.52 13.19 -49.94
C GLY A 614 -22.50 12.58 -48.93
N GLU A 615 -21.94 11.88 -47.96
CA GLU A 615 -22.71 11.19 -46.91
C GLU A 615 -23.09 12.13 -45.74
N ALA A 616 -22.26 13.14 -45.48
CA ALA A 616 -22.50 14.13 -44.42
C ALA A 616 -21.94 15.50 -44.84
N VAL A 617 -22.45 16.57 -44.23
CA VAL A 617 -21.90 17.92 -44.43
C VAL A 617 -20.52 18.02 -43.78
N ILE A 618 -20.39 17.52 -42.55
CA ILE A 618 -19.10 17.35 -41.87
C ILE A 618 -18.95 15.88 -41.49
N LEU A 619 -17.91 15.25 -42.02
CA LEU A 619 -17.59 13.84 -41.84
C LEU A 619 -16.19 13.70 -41.26
N VAL A 620 -16.09 13.20 -40.03
CA VAL A 620 -14.82 12.75 -39.44
C VAL A 620 -14.67 11.27 -39.72
N ARG A 621 -13.65 10.87 -40.50
CA ARG A 621 -13.53 9.51 -41.04
C ARG A 621 -12.17 8.89 -40.78
N GLY A 622 -12.14 7.95 -39.85
CA GLY A 622 -11.05 6.98 -39.75
C GLY A 622 -11.30 5.73 -40.60
N ARG A 623 -10.68 4.62 -40.20
CA ARG A 623 -10.85 3.32 -40.86
C ARG A 623 -10.76 2.15 -39.88
N ARG A 624 -11.48 1.08 -40.21
CA ARG A 624 -11.53 -0.20 -39.47
C ARG A 624 -10.16 -0.83 -39.15
N GLY A 625 -9.16 -0.57 -39.99
CA GLY A 625 -7.80 -1.08 -39.81
C GLY A 625 -7.59 -2.55 -40.17
N GLY A 626 -6.35 -3.00 -40.05
CA GLY A 626 -5.90 -4.35 -40.42
C GLY A 626 -6.15 -5.38 -39.32
N GLN A 627 -6.39 -6.63 -39.71
CA GLN A 627 -6.47 -7.74 -38.76
C GLN A 627 -5.08 -8.05 -38.20
N VAL A 628 -4.99 -8.16 -36.88
CA VAL A 628 -3.77 -8.49 -36.14
C VAL A 628 -3.73 -9.99 -35.84
N GLY A 629 -4.88 -10.58 -35.50
CA GLY A 629 -5.00 -12.00 -35.19
C GLY A 629 -6.43 -12.37 -34.78
N THR A 630 -6.56 -13.48 -34.06
CA THR A 630 -7.80 -13.94 -33.43
C THR A 630 -7.55 -14.29 -31.97
N LEU A 631 -8.60 -14.23 -31.14
CA LEU A 631 -8.49 -14.69 -29.75
C LEU A 631 -8.28 -16.21 -29.71
N GLU A 632 -7.24 -16.68 -29.04
CA GLU A 632 -6.97 -18.12 -28.87
C GLU A 632 -7.93 -18.78 -27.88
N GLN A 633 -8.45 -18.01 -26.92
CA GLN A 633 -9.37 -18.46 -25.88
C GLN A 633 -10.54 -17.49 -25.74
N ALA A 634 -11.62 -17.94 -25.12
CA ALA A 634 -12.75 -17.08 -24.83
C ALA A 634 -12.35 -15.92 -23.89
N TYR A 635 -12.86 -14.73 -24.20
CA TYR A 635 -12.63 -13.50 -23.46
C TYR A 635 -13.54 -13.41 -22.22
N ASP A 636 -12.96 -13.11 -21.07
CA ASP A 636 -13.70 -12.78 -19.84
C ASP A 636 -14.22 -11.34 -19.90
N PRO A 637 -15.56 -11.10 -19.85
CA PRO A 637 -16.18 -9.77 -19.90
C PRO A 637 -15.64 -8.76 -18.88
N ASN A 638 -15.12 -9.22 -17.75
CA ASN A 638 -14.59 -8.37 -16.67
C ASN A 638 -13.08 -8.16 -16.76
N SER A 639 -12.41 -8.88 -17.65
CA SER A 639 -10.99 -8.68 -17.92
C SER A 639 -10.78 -7.39 -18.68
N ARG A 640 -9.61 -6.77 -18.52
CA ARG A 640 -9.09 -5.71 -19.41
C ARG A 640 -7.99 -6.25 -20.33
N LEU A 641 -7.61 -7.51 -20.17
CA LEU A 641 -6.52 -8.14 -20.90
C LEU A 641 -7.09 -8.89 -22.11
N VAL A 642 -6.59 -8.56 -23.30
CA VAL A 642 -6.83 -9.27 -24.54
C VAL A 642 -5.55 -10.01 -24.91
N ALA A 643 -5.59 -11.35 -24.93
CA ALA A 643 -4.47 -12.17 -25.40
C ALA A 643 -4.42 -12.14 -26.93
N VAL A 644 -3.36 -11.58 -27.49
CA VAL A 644 -3.15 -11.50 -28.95
C VAL A 644 -1.67 -11.30 -29.27
N SER A 645 -1.16 -12.14 -30.17
CA SER A 645 0.19 -12.04 -30.71
C SER A 645 0.22 -11.06 -31.92
N GLY A 646 1.35 -10.41 -32.17
CA GLY A 646 1.52 -9.54 -33.35
C GLY A 646 1.04 -8.09 -33.20
N TRP A 647 0.62 -7.66 -32.00
CA TRP A 647 0.25 -6.26 -31.75
C TRP A 647 1.45 -5.31 -31.87
N LYS A 648 1.34 -4.26 -32.70
CA LYS A 648 2.39 -3.25 -32.83
C LYS A 648 2.24 -2.20 -31.73
N LYS A 649 3.35 -1.85 -31.07
CA LYS A 649 3.37 -0.82 -30.00
C LYS A 649 2.86 0.56 -30.46
N SER A 650 2.91 0.84 -31.76
CA SER A 650 2.37 2.06 -32.38
C SER A 650 0.84 2.11 -32.42
N ASP A 651 0.16 0.97 -32.36
CA ASP A 651 -1.29 0.89 -32.51
C ASP A 651 -1.99 1.25 -31.20
N LYS A 652 -3.00 2.12 -31.29
CA LYS A 652 -3.63 2.78 -30.13
C LYS A 652 -5.06 2.32 -29.84
N ALA A 653 -5.76 1.83 -30.85
CA ALA A 653 -7.15 1.38 -30.74
C ALA A 653 -7.29 -0.06 -31.24
N ILE A 654 -8.06 -0.85 -30.51
CA ILE A 654 -8.43 -2.21 -30.86
C ILE A 654 -9.89 -2.27 -31.29
N TRP A 655 -10.19 -3.15 -32.25
CA TRP A 655 -11.55 -3.52 -32.57
C TRP A 655 -11.68 -5.04 -32.48
N LEU A 656 -12.60 -5.48 -31.63
CA LEU A 656 -12.99 -6.87 -31.46
C LEU A 656 -14.32 -7.08 -32.17
N ALA A 657 -14.42 -8.14 -32.97
CA ALA A 657 -15.66 -8.49 -33.65
C ALA A 657 -15.77 -10.00 -33.85
N VAL A 658 -16.97 -10.54 -33.64
CA VAL A 658 -17.25 -11.94 -33.90
C VAL A 658 -18.48 -12.08 -34.79
N ASP A 659 -18.44 -13.05 -35.69
CA ASP A 659 -19.58 -13.40 -36.54
C ASP A 659 -20.79 -13.79 -35.68
N ASN A 660 -21.99 -13.53 -36.20
CA ASN A 660 -23.21 -14.00 -35.54
C ASN A 660 -23.41 -15.46 -35.95
N ASP A 661 -23.10 -16.38 -35.03
CA ASP A 661 -23.43 -17.80 -35.15
C ASP A 661 -24.88 -18.06 -34.73
N GLU A 662 -25.44 -19.20 -35.15
CA GLU A 662 -26.84 -19.57 -34.85
C GLU A 662 -27.09 -19.66 -33.34
N ALA A 663 -26.14 -20.20 -32.57
CA ALA A 663 -26.26 -20.34 -31.13
C ALA A 663 -26.43 -18.98 -30.42
N PHE A 664 -25.69 -17.95 -30.87
CA PHE A 664 -25.82 -16.59 -30.38
C PHE A 664 -27.14 -15.96 -30.80
N LEU A 665 -27.54 -16.12 -32.07
CA LEU A 665 -28.81 -15.58 -32.56
C LEU A 665 -30.01 -16.18 -31.82
N ASP A 666 -29.96 -17.48 -31.50
CA ASP A 666 -30.96 -18.15 -30.67
C ASP A 666 -30.94 -17.63 -29.23
N SER A 667 -29.75 -17.38 -28.67
CA SER A 667 -29.62 -16.90 -27.29
C SER A 667 -30.25 -15.52 -27.05
N ILE A 668 -30.41 -14.72 -28.11
CA ILE A 668 -31.04 -13.39 -28.05
C ILE A 668 -32.45 -13.38 -28.62
N ASP A 669 -33.05 -14.54 -28.91
CA ASP A 669 -34.37 -14.67 -29.55
C ASP A 669 -34.48 -13.83 -30.85
N ALA A 670 -33.46 -13.89 -31.71
CA ALA A 670 -33.48 -13.22 -33.01
C ALA A 670 -34.38 -13.97 -34.00
N ARG A 671 -35.61 -13.47 -34.20
CA ARG A 671 -36.64 -14.12 -35.04
C ARG A 671 -36.58 -13.73 -36.51
N HIS A 672 -36.31 -12.45 -36.81
CA HIS A 672 -36.43 -11.91 -38.17
C HIS A 672 -35.08 -11.70 -38.85
N TRP A 673 -34.13 -11.06 -38.16
CA TRP A 673 -32.78 -10.82 -38.68
C TRP A 673 -31.81 -11.87 -38.14
N ARG A 674 -31.36 -12.76 -39.02
CA ARG A 674 -30.41 -13.84 -38.72
C ARG A 674 -29.26 -13.85 -39.72
N LYS A 675 -28.50 -12.75 -39.78
CA LYS A 675 -27.38 -12.59 -40.72
C LYS A 675 -26.05 -12.77 -40.00
N LYS A 676 -25.11 -13.47 -40.64
CA LYS A 676 -23.74 -13.67 -40.15
C LYS A 676 -22.97 -12.36 -39.89
N ARG A 677 -23.22 -11.34 -40.72
CA ARG A 677 -22.62 -9.99 -40.64
C ARG A 677 -23.68 -8.92 -40.98
N PRO A 678 -23.52 -7.67 -40.53
CA PRO A 678 -22.49 -7.15 -39.61
C PRO A 678 -22.49 -7.82 -38.22
N PRO A 679 -21.34 -7.85 -37.52
CA PRO A 679 -21.24 -8.50 -36.21
C PRO A 679 -22.06 -7.70 -35.17
N LEU A 680 -22.91 -8.35 -34.39
CA LEU A 680 -23.63 -7.68 -33.30
C LEU A 680 -22.79 -7.58 -32.03
N ARG A 681 -22.01 -8.62 -31.75
CA ARG A 681 -20.98 -8.63 -30.69
C ARG A 681 -19.71 -7.97 -31.23
N GLN A 682 -19.51 -6.71 -30.88
CA GLN A 682 -18.31 -5.97 -31.24
C GLN A 682 -17.92 -4.93 -30.19
N TYR A 683 -16.65 -4.54 -30.18
CA TYR A 683 -16.12 -3.55 -29.23
C TYR A 683 -14.95 -2.77 -29.81
N ILE A 684 -14.95 -1.45 -29.66
CA ILE A 684 -13.80 -0.59 -29.90
C ILE A 684 -13.23 -0.14 -28.55
N GLY A 685 -11.92 -0.31 -28.35
CA GLY A 685 -11.24 -0.03 -27.09
C GLY A 685 -9.91 0.69 -27.26
N TRP A 686 -9.59 1.56 -26.30
CA TRP A 686 -8.27 2.17 -26.20
C TRP A 686 -7.27 1.21 -25.57
N VAL A 687 -6.07 1.12 -26.15
CA VAL A 687 -4.95 0.34 -25.61
C VAL A 687 -4.17 1.18 -24.61
N GLU A 688 -4.18 0.77 -23.35
CA GLU A 688 -3.42 1.39 -22.27
C GLU A 688 -1.96 0.90 -22.27
N ALA A 689 -1.76 -0.41 -22.46
CA ALA A 689 -0.44 -1.03 -22.56
C ALA A 689 -0.47 -2.24 -23.48
N SER A 690 0.66 -2.58 -24.08
CA SER A 690 0.80 -3.80 -24.89
C SER A 690 2.19 -4.42 -24.69
N GLY A 691 2.29 -5.72 -24.92
CA GLY A 691 3.52 -6.48 -24.86
C GLY A 691 3.44 -7.76 -25.69
N PRO A 692 4.48 -8.61 -25.69
CA PRO A 692 4.45 -9.87 -26.42
C PRO A 692 3.25 -10.73 -25.97
N GLY A 693 2.33 -11.01 -26.91
CA GLY A 693 1.17 -11.86 -26.69
C GLY A 693 -0.03 -11.20 -25.99
N TYR A 694 -0.01 -9.88 -25.71
CA TYR A 694 -1.15 -9.24 -25.06
C TYR A 694 -1.34 -7.74 -25.35
N VAL A 695 -2.59 -7.31 -25.19
CA VAL A 695 -3.06 -5.92 -25.16
C VAL A 695 -3.85 -5.70 -23.87
N LEU A 696 -3.58 -4.61 -23.17
CA LEU A 696 -4.34 -4.16 -22.00
C LEU A 696 -5.23 -2.98 -22.40
N LEU A 697 -6.54 -3.15 -22.26
CA LEU A 697 -7.56 -2.17 -22.58
C LEU A 697 -7.76 -1.16 -21.46
N ARG A 698 -8.13 0.07 -21.80
CA ARG A 698 -8.54 1.11 -20.83
C ARG A 698 -9.82 0.72 -20.08
N ARG A 699 -10.76 0.06 -20.75
CA ARG A 699 -12.02 -0.47 -20.20
C ARG A 699 -12.30 -1.85 -20.76
N SER A 700 -13.06 -2.67 -20.05
CA SER A 700 -13.51 -3.96 -20.56
C SER A 700 -14.68 -3.78 -21.55
N PRO A 701 -14.89 -4.74 -22.47
CA PRO A 701 -16.06 -4.81 -23.34
C PRO A 701 -17.39 -5.10 -22.62
N GLU A 702 -17.34 -5.67 -21.41
CA GLU A 702 -18.53 -6.02 -20.59
C GLU A 702 -19.49 -7.04 -21.24
N ILE A 703 -19.06 -7.69 -22.32
CA ILE A 703 -19.72 -8.83 -22.96
C ILE A 703 -18.68 -9.93 -23.28
N PRO A 704 -19.10 -11.20 -23.39
CA PRO A 704 -18.19 -12.28 -23.72
C PRO A 704 -17.88 -12.32 -25.21
N PHE A 705 -16.64 -12.70 -25.54
CA PHE A 705 -16.22 -13.01 -26.91
C PHE A 705 -15.66 -14.43 -26.95
N PRO A 706 -16.11 -15.31 -27.86
CA PRO A 706 -15.58 -16.67 -27.93
C PRO A 706 -14.16 -16.70 -28.52
N ALA A 707 -13.48 -17.84 -28.39
CA ALA A 707 -12.26 -18.11 -29.14
C ALA A 707 -12.54 -17.99 -30.65
N GLY A 708 -11.55 -17.56 -31.42
CA GLY A 708 -11.69 -17.24 -32.85
C GLY A 708 -12.21 -15.82 -33.15
N THR A 709 -12.58 -15.03 -32.13
CA THR A 709 -12.96 -13.62 -32.30
C THR A 709 -11.86 -12.83 -32.99
N GLU A 710 -12.24 -12.03 -33.99
CA GLU A 710 -11.35 -11.22 -34.79
C GLU A 710 -10.77 -10.06 -33.96
N VAL A 711 -9.45 -9.90 -34.01
CA VAL A 711 -8.74 -8.78 -33.37
C VAL A 711 -8.11 -7.91 -34.44
N ARG A 712 -8.52 -6.63 -34.49
CA ARG A 712 -7.98 -5.64 -35.42
C ARG A 712 -7.33 -4.46 -34.73
N ALA A 713 -6.32 -3.89 -35.37
CA ALA A 713 -5.74 -2.59 -35.01
C ALA A 713 -6.53 -1.48 -35.73
N ALA A 714 -7.54 -0.94 -35.04
CA ALA A 714 -8.38 0.13 -35.56
C ALA A 714 -7.56 1.42 -35.78
N ARG A 715 -7.90 2.16 -36.83
CA ARG A 715 -7.23 3.42 -37.19
C ARG A 715 -8.23 4.54 -37.02
N LEU A 716 -8.44 4.94 -35.77
CA LEU A 716 -9.36 6.00 -35.44
C LEU A 716 -8.75 7.36 -35.79
N VAL A 717 -9.57 8.28 -36.31
CA VAL A 717 -9.25 9.71 -36.33
C VAL A 717 -9.56 10.28 -34.95
N THR A 718 -8.61 11.00 -34.36
CA THR A 718 -8.70 11.46 -32.97
C THR A 718 -8.54 12.96 -32.80
N ASP A 719 -8.97 13.47 -31.66
CA ASP A 719 -8.75 14.87 -31.28
C ASP A 719 -9.34 15.90 -32.26
N VAL A 720 -10.42 15.54 -32.97
CA VAL A 720 -11.18 16.48 -33.80
C VAL A 720 -12.18 17.24 -32.94
N ARG A 721 -12.17 18.58 -33.03
CA ARG A 721 -13.10 19.46 -32.30
C ARG A 721 -13.87 20.37 -33.24
N LEU A 722 -15.19 20.36 -33.13
CA LEU A 722 -16.10 21.21 -33.90
C LEU A 722 -16.86 22.12 -32.95
N SER A 723 -16.82 23.44 -33.14
CA SER A 723 -17.55 24.35 -32.25
C SER A 723 -17.94 25.70 -32.81
N GLY A 724 -18.95 26.31 -32.19
CA GLY A 724 -19.25 27.73 -32.39
C GLY A 724 -19.89 28.06 -33.74
N PHE A 725 -20.75 27.19 -34.28
CA PHE A 725 -21.45 27.48 -35.55
C PHE A 725 -22.85 26.87 -35.60
N THR A 726 -23.65 27.35 -36.54
CA THR A 726 -24.91 26.72 -36.95
C THR A 726 -24.70 25.98 -38.26
N LEU A 727 -25.13 24.72 -38.32
CA LEU A 727 -25.22 23.93 -39.54
C LEU A 727 -26.68 23.85 -39.97
N GLU A 728 -26.98 24.23 -41.19
CA GLU A 728 -28.33 24.23 -41.75
C GLU A 728 -28.32 23.52 -43.10
N GLN A 729 -29.21 22.55 -43.33
CA GLN A 729 -29.38 22.00 -44.68
C GLN A 729 -30.56 22.68 -45.37
N GLN A 730 -30.28 23.25 -46.54
CA GLN A 730 -31.26 23.89 -47.40
C GLN A 730 -31.76 22.90 -48.46
N VAL A 731 -33.06 22.94 -48.74
CA VAL A 731 -33.69 22.23 -49.85
C VAL A 731 -34.44 23.26 -50.69
N PRO A 732 -34.10 23.44 -51.98
CA PRO A 732 -34.79 24.39 -52.85
C PRO A 732 -36.30 24.11 -52.90
N GLY A 733 -37.10 25.17 -52.74
CA GLY A 733 -38.57 25.10 -52.84
C GLY A 733 -39.30 24.53 -51.62
N LEU A 734 -38.60 24.17 -50.55
CA LEU A 734 -39.22 23.72 -49.29
C LEU A 734 -38.94 24.69 -48.15
N GLU A 735 -39.99 25.00 -47.38
CA GLU A 735 -39.90 25.78 -46.15
C GLU A 735 -39.92 24.87 -44.92
N ARG A 736 -39.28 25.29 -43.82
CA ARG A 736 -39.13 24.47 -42.61
C ARG A 736 -40.45 23.98 -42.04
N ALA A 737 -41.48 24.82 -42.08
CA ALA A 737 -42.81 24.52 -41.54
C ALA A 737 -43.44 23.27 -42.16
N VAL A 738 -43.08 22.92 -43.40
CA VAL A 738 -43.58 21.72 -44.09
C VAL A 738 -43.08 20.43 -43.45
N ALA A 739 -41.96 20.48 -42.72
CA ALA A 739 -41.39 19.32 -42.04
C ALA A 739 -41.95 19.11 -40.63
N ASP A 740 -42.68 20.07 -40.05
CA ASP A 740 -43.13 20.01 -38.66
C ASP A 740 -44.16 18.91 -38.44
N GLY A 741 -43.86 17.96 -37.55
CA GLY A 741 -44.74 16.82 -37.25
C GLY A 741 -44.88 15.80 -38.40
N VAL A 742 -44.12 15.94 -39.49
CA VAL A 742 -44.15 15.00 -40.62
C VAL A 742 -43.06 13.94 -40.48
N TYR A 743 -43.42 12.66 -40.53
CA TYR A 743 -42.50 11.51 -40.44
C TYR A 743 -42.36 10.78 -41.78
N GLU A 744 -42.10 11.56 -42.83
CA GLU A 744 -41.88 11.10 -44.20
C GLU A 744 -40.50 11.55 -44.72
N ASN A 745 -40.09 11.03 -45.87
CA ASN A 745 -38.86 11.47 -46.54
C ASN A 745 -39.22 12.58 -47.53
N LEU A 746 -39.25 13.84 -47.07
CA LEU A 746 -39.70 14.99 -47.88
C LEU A 746 -38.71 15.38 -48.98
N ALA A 747 -37.43 15.07 -48.80
CA ALA A 747 -36.38 15.42 -49.75
C ALA A 747 -35.31 14.32 -49.85
N PRO A 748 -35.63 13.11 -50.36
CA PRO A 748 -34.69 11.99 -50.36
C PRO A 748 -33.38 12.28 -51.11
N HIS A 749 -33.45 13.11 -52.15
CA HIS A 749 -32.27 13.58 -52.91
C HIS A 749 -31.29 14.41 -52.08
N TYR A 750 -31.74 14.97 -50.95
CA TYR A 750 -30.94 15.78 -50.01
C TYR A 750 -30.69 15.04 -48.69
N ALA A 751 -30.73 13.70 -48.69
CA ALA A 751 -30.52 12.86 -47.50
C ALA A 751 -29.04 12.79 -47.05
N VAL A 752 -28.46 13.94 -46.72
CA VAL A 752 -27.09 14.11 -46.22
C VAL A 752 -27.12 14.26 -44.69
N ASP A 753 -26.22 13.57 -43.99
CA ASP A 753 -26.10 13.70 -42.53
C ASP A 753 -25.52 15.07 -42.15
N GLY A 754 -25.88 15.65 -40.99
CA GLY A 754 -25.31 16.92 -40.53
C GLY A 754 -23.85 16.76 -40.14
N VAL A 755 -23.61 16.16 -38.97
CA VAL A 755 -22.27 15.82 -38.48
C VAL A 755 -22.17 14.32 -38.25
N ARG A 756 -21.17 13.69 -38.86
CA ARG A 756 -20.93 12.25 -38.74
C ARG A 756 -19.51 11.96 -38.28
N PHE A 757 -19.41 11.17 -37.23
CA PHE A 757 -18.17 10.57 -36.74
C PHE A 757 -18.18 9.09 -37.13
N GLU A 758 -17.22 8.68 -37.95
CA GLU A 758 -17.08 7.32 -38.42
C GLU A 758 -15.66 6.83 -38.21
N TRP A 759 -15.47 5.77 -37.41
CA TRP A 759 -14.14 5.36 -36.95
C TRP A 759 -13.37 6.54 -36.33
N ALA A 760 -14.04 7.34 -35.50
CA ALA A 760 -13.43 8.44 -34.77
C ALA A 760 -13.31 8.10 -33.28
N GLY A 761 -12.40 8.76 -32.58
CA GLY A 761 -12.43 8.71 -31.12
C GLY A 761 -11.74 9.84 -30.40
N ASP A 762 -12.09 10.05 -29.14
CA ASP A 762 -11.64 11.22 -28.36
C ASP A 762 -11.89 12.56 -29.13
N CYS A 763 -13.04 12.65 -29.81
CA CYS A 763 -13.46 13.83 -30.57
C CYS A 763 -14.60 14.56 -29.86
N GLU A 764 -14.80 15.84 -30.17
CA GLU A 764 -15.81 16.67 -29.52
C GLU A 764 -16.55 17.56 -30.53
N VAL A 765 -17.87 17.68 -30.35
CA VAL A 765 -18.68 18.74 -30.95
C VAL A 765 -19.36 19.52 -29.83
N HIS A 766 -19.14 20.83 -29.76
CA HIS A 766 -19.73 21.65 -28.70
C HIS A 766 -20.21 23.01 -29.17
N ASP A 767 -21.27 23.52 -28.56
CA ASP A 767 -21.86 24.82 -28.90
C ASP A 767 -22.19 24.92 -30.39
N VAL A 768 -22.96 23.95 -30.91
CA VAL A 768 -23.38 23.87 -32.31
C VAL A 768 -24.90 23.73 -32.42
N ASP A 769 -25.50 24.52 -33.30
CA ASP A 769 -26.90 24.34 -33.71
C ASP A 769 -26.95 23.54 -35.01
N ILE A 770 -27.76 22.47 -35.09
CA ILE A 770 -28.01 21.74 -36.34
C ILE A 770 -29.49 21.89 -36.68
N ARG A 771 -29.77 22.50 -37.82
CA ARG A 771 -31.12 22.87 -38.25
C ARG A 771 -31.47 22.16 -39.55
N MET A 772 -32.65 21.54 -39.58
CA MET A 772 -33.20 20.88 -40.76
C MET A 772 -32.20 19.96 -41.46
N ALA A 773 -31.52 19.07 -40.71
CA ALA A 773 -30.54 18.17 -41.30
C ALA A 773 -31.13 17.40 -42.49
N GLY A 774 -30.31 17.11 -43.51
CA GLY A 774 -30.78 16.37 -44.69
C GLY A 774 -31.37 15.01 -44.31
N ARG A 775 -30.65 14.24 -43.50
CA ARG A 775 -31.12 12.97 -42.92
C ARG A 775 -30.87 12.88 -41.41
N HIS A 776 -29.67 12.49 -40.98
CA HIS A 776 -29.35 12.37 -39.57
C HIS A 776 -28.63 13.64 -39.10
N PRO A 777 -29.15 14.39 -38.13
CA PRO A 777 -28.43 15.56 -37.62
C PRO A 777 -27.06 15.21 -37.03
N LEU A 778 -26.96 14.11 -36.28
CA LEU A 778 -25.73 13.72 -35.59
C LEU A 778 -25.57 12.20 -35.57
N VAL A 779 -24.41 11.72 -36.02
CA VAL A 779 -24.12 10.28 -36.15
C VAL A 779 -22.81 9.92 -35.48
N PHE A 780 -22.87 8.93 -34.59
CA PHE A 780 -21.72 8.20 -34.04
C PHE A 780 -21.74 6.79 -34.62
N GLU A 781 -20.85 6.54 -35.58
CA GLU A 781 -20.78 5.29 -36.32
C GLU A 781 -19.42 4.62 -36.06
N SER A 782 -19.41 3.41 -35.50
CA SER A 782 -18.16 2.66 -35.26
C SER A 782 -17.07 3.50 -34.56
N SER A 783 -17.45 4.29 -33.56
CA SER A 783 -16.63 5.35 -32.94
C SER A 783 -16.52 5.19 -31.42
N LYS A 784 -15.49 5.80 -30.80
CA LYS A 784 -15.16 5.62 -29.37
C LYS A 784 -14.99 6.97 -28.64
N ASP A 785 -15.68 7.17 -27.53
CA ASP A 785 -15.49 8.36 -26.67
C ASP A 785 -15.65 9.71 -27.40
N VAL A 786 -16.59 9.79 -28.35
CA VAL A 786 -16.96 11.07 -28.98
C VAL A 786 -17.99 11.79 -28.11
N VAL A 787 -17.80 13.07 -27.84
CA VAL A 787 -18.67 13.87 -26.97
C VAL A 787 -19.38 14.96 -27.77
N ALA A 788 -20.71 14.97 -27.75
CA ALA A 788 -21.53 16.09 -28.19
C ALA A 788 -22.06 16.84 -26.96
N ARG A 789 -21.70 18.12 -26.81
CA ARG A 789 -22.04 18.94 -25.65
C ARG A 789 -22.72 20.24 -26.06
N ASN A 790 -23.82 20.61 -25.41
CA ASN A 790 -24.53 21.86 -25.75
C ASN A 790 -24.85 21.96 -27.25
N VAL A 791 -25.27 20.84 -27.83
CA VAL A 791 -25.70 20.76 -29.23
C VAL A 791 -27.23 20.89 -29.27
N ARG A 792 -27.73 21.80 -30.10
CA ARG A 792 -29.18 22.01 -30.30
C ARG A 792 -29.59 21.55 -31.68
N ILE A 793 -30.48 20.58 -31.73
CA ILE A 793 -30.97 19.96 -32.97
C ILE A 793 -32.43 20.35 -33.16
N ASP A 794 -32.74 20.89 -34.34
CA ASP A 794 -34.08 21.34 -34.70
C ASP A 794 -34.39 20.95 -36.15
N GLY A 795 -35.05 19.80 -36.31
CA GLY A 795 -35.56 19.37 -37.61
C GLY A 795 -34.61 18.49 -38.43
N ALA A 796 -35.23 17.64 -39.25
CA ALA A 796 -34.61 16.96 -40.38
C ALA A 796 -35.59 16.88 -41.56
N TRP A 797 -35.11 16.99 -42.80
CA TRP A 797 -35.97 16.90 -43.99
C TRP A 797 -36.47 15.48 -44.25
N ASN A 798 -35.64 14.48 -43.98
CA ASN A 798 -36.00 13.08 -44.17
C ASN A 798 -36.15 12.39 -42.81
N LYS A 799 -37.40 12.01 -42.49
CA LYS A 799 -37.80 11.36 -41.23
C LYS A 799 -38.74 10.18 -41.47
N GLY A 800 -38.76 9.67 -42.69
CA GLY A 800 -39.59 8.54 -43.11
C GLY A 800 -38.90 7.20 -42.97
N LYS A 801 -39.47 6.18 -43.64
CA LYS A 801 -38.96 4.80 -43.71
C LYS A 801 -37.49 4.76 -44.17
N GLU A 802 -36.86 3.60 -43.96
CA GLU A 802 -35.43 3.33 -44.23
C GLU A 802 -34.43 3.92 -43.22
N GLY A 803 -34.92 4.37 -42.08
CA GLY A 803 -34.08 4.73 -40.95
C GLY A 803 -33.46 6.13 -41.06
N ASN A 804 -34.29 7.14 -41.32
CA ASN A 804 -33.89 8.55 -41.46
C ASN A 804 -34.26 9.40 -40.23
N GLY A 805 -33.60 10.54 -40.02
CA GLY A 805 -34.01 11.50 -38.98
C GLY A 805 -33.49 11.18 -37.57
N TYR A 806 -32.29 10.62 -37.43
CA TYR A 806 -31.79 10.13 -36.13
C TYR A 806 -30.65 10.94 -35.52
N ILE A 807 -30.66 11.07 -34.19
CA ILE A 807 -29.41 11.09 -33.43
C ILE A 807 -28.98 9.64 -33.28
N ARG A 808 -27.90 9.25 -33.96
CA ARG A 808 -27.59 7.84 -34.21
C ARG A 808 -26.36 7.38 -33.45
N PHE A 809 -26.53 6.51 -32.46
CA PHE A 809 -25.44 5.72 -31.85
C PHE A 809 -25.45 4.33 -32.47
N ALA A 810 -24.57 4.08 -33.45
CA ALA A 810 -24.48 2.81 -34.17
C ALA A 810 -23.07 2.25 -34.05
N ARG A 811 -22.92 1.01 -33.54
CA ARG A 811 -21.60 0.39 -33.32
C ARG A 811 -20.63 1.27 -32.51
N SER A 812 -21.16 2.23 -31.76
CA SER A 812 -20.39 3.24 -31.04
C SER A 812 -20.19 2.82 -29.59
N HIS A 813 -19.08 3.24 -29.00
CA HIS A 813 -18.69 2.84 -27.67
C HIS A 813 -18.35 4.07 -26.82
N GLY A 814 -18.97 4.24 -25.65
CA GLY A 814 -18.59 5.36 -24.75
C GLY A 814 -18.90 6.77 -25.27
N CYS A 815 -19.61 6.94 -26.39
CA CYS A 815 -19.95 8.25 -26.93
C CYS A 815 -21.07 8.91 -26.09
N GLN A 816 -21.13 10.24 -26.10
CA GLN A 816 -22.00 10.99 -25.21
C GLN A 816 -22.75 12.12 -25.93
N PHE A 817 -24.01 12.33 -25.55
CA PHE A 817 -24.79 13.54 -25.86
C PHE A 817 -25.21 14.19 -24.54
N VAL A 818 -24.66 15.37 -24.24
CA VAL A 818 -24.71 15.98 -22.91
C VAL A 818 -25.17 17.43 -22.99
N ASN A 819 -26.08 17.83 -22.11
CA ASN A 819 -26.59 19.20 -22.06
C ASN A 819 -27.12 19.71 -23.42
N GLY A 820 -27.70 18.81 -24.22
CA GLY A 820 -28.21 19.13 -25.56
C GLY A 820 -29.73 19.21 -25.60
N SER A 821 -30.26 19.67 -26.74
CA SER A 821 -31.68 19.61 -27.03
C SER A 821 -31.94 19.05 -28.43
N ALA A 822 -33.00 18.28 -28.61
CA ALA A 822 -33.39 17.75 -29.91
C ALA A 822 -34.90 17.77 -30.08
N ARG A 823 -35.38 18.28 -31.21
CA ARG A 823 -36.81 18.28 -31.58
C ARG A 823 -37.00 18.12 -33.08
N ASN A 824 -38.23 17.79 -33.48
CA ASN A 824 -38.65 17.69 -34.88
C ASN A 824 -37.80 16.70 -35.71
N ILE A 825 -37.27 15.67 -35.06
CA ILE A 825 -36.54 14.56 -35.68
C ILE A 825 -37.31 13.25 -35.47
N ARG A 826 -36.85 12.15 -36.05
CA ARG A 826 -37.52 10.85 -35.92
C ARG A 826 -37.19 10.17 -34.61
N HIS A 827 -35.93 9.86 -34.30
CA HIS A 827 -35.56 9.13 -33.07
C HIS A 827 -34.19 9.55 -32.54
N LEU A 828 -33.96 9.44 -31.24
CA LEU A 828 -32.62 9.16 -30.71
C LEU A 828 -32.45 7.65 -30.61
N THR A 829 -31.41 7.09 -31.25
CA THR A 829 -31.24 5.62 -31.39
C THR A 829 -29.95 5.09 -30.78
N PHE A 830 -30.02 3.98 -30.05
CA PHE A 830 -28.89 3.08 -29.77
C PHE A 830 -29.06 1.79 -30.56
N GLN A 831 -28.07 1.40 -31.37
CA GLN A 831 -28.25 0.30 -32.33
C GLN A 831 -26.97 -0.43 -32.74
N TRP A 832 -27.16 -1.66 -33.25
CA TRP A 832 -26.13 -2.46 -33.92
C TRP A 832 -24.84 -2.62 -33.08
N GLY A 833 -24.95 -3.16 -31.87
CA GLY A 833 -23.80 -3.44 -31.01
C GLY A 833 -23.20 -2.19 -30.34
N SER A 834 -23.88 -1.05 -30.40
CA SER A 834 -23.47 0.14 -29.65
C SER A 834 -23.51 -0.12 -28.14
N SER A 835 -22.48 0.32 -27.41
CA SER A 835 -22.43 0.10 -25.97
C SER A 835 -21.80 1.20 -25.14
N ASN A 836 -22.16 1.24 -23.85
CA ASN A 836 -21.61 2.22 -22.90
C ASN A 836 -21.79 3.69 -23.31
N ASN A 837 -22.71 3.99 -24.24
CA ASN A 837 -23.00 5.35 -24.65
C ASN A 837 -23.92 6.04 -23.63
N MET A 838 -23.88 7.37 -23.58
CA MET A 838 -24.60 8.16 -22.59
C MET A 838 -25.39 9.29 -23.23
N VAL A 839 -26.64 9.46 -22.82
CA VAL A 839 -27.38 10.71 -22.97
C VAL A 839 -27.63 11.28 -21.58
N SER A 840 -27.21 12.51 -21.32
CA SER A 840 -27.46 13.13 -20.01
C SER A 840 -27.75 14.61 -20.02
N ASP A 841 -28.47 15.07 -18.99
CA ASP A 841 -28.69 16.48 -18.71
C ASP A 841 -29.35 17.22 -19.89
N SER A 842 -30.15 16.51 -20.70
CA SER A 842 -30.64 16.99 -22.01
C SER A 842 -32.17 17.13 -22.03
N ARG A 843 -32.70 17.77 -23.08
CA ARG A 843 -34.14 17.82 -23.39
C ARG A 843 -34.43 17.24 -24.77
N LEU A 844 -35.22 16.18 -24.83
CA LEU A 844 -35.58 15.49 -26.06
C LEU A 844 -37.09 15.62 -26.29
N GLU A 845 -37.47 16.37 -27.32
CA GLU A 845 -38.85 16.44 -27.84
C GLU A 845 -39.02 15.40 -28.97
N THR A 846 -38.55 14.18 -28.71
CA THR A 846 -38.54 12.99 -29.57
C THR A 846 -38.34 11.76 -28.66
N ASP A 847 -38.64 10.56 -29.14
CA ASP A 847 -38.40 9.33 -28.38
C ASP A 847 -36.92 8.94 -28.23
N VAL A 848 -36.66 8.08 -27.23
CA VAL A 848 -35.44 7.27 -27.11
C VAL A 848 -35.76 5.85 -27.54
N ASN A 849 -35.13 5.43 -28.64
CA ASN A 849 -35.33 4.13 -29.26
C ASN A 849 -34.09 3.23 -29.08
N PHE A 850 -34.20 2.19 -28.26
CA PHE A 850 -33.22 1.10 -28.29
C PHE A 850 -33.56 0.21 -29.49
N HIS A 851 -32.91 0.51 -30.61
CA HIS A 851 -33.32 0.06 -31.94
C HIS A 851 -32.78 -1.33 -32.28
N GLY A 852 -32.44 -2.13 -31.27
CA GLY A 852 -31.99 -3.50 -31.41
C GLY A 852 -30.55 -3.66 -31.93
N GLY A 853 -30.26 -4.86 -32.42
CA GLY A 853 -28.94 -5.26 -32.89
C GLY A 853 -27.97 -5.52 -31.74
N PHE A 854 -28.43 -6.06 -30.62
CA PHE A 854 -27.61 -6.34 -29.43
C PHE A 854 -26.93 -5.09 -28.85
N SER A 855 -27.57 -3.93 -28.89
CA SER A 855 -27.09 -2.73 -28.19
C SER A 855 -27.08 -3.00 -26.67
N HIS A 856 -26.04 -2.60 -25.92
CA HIS A 856 -25.94 -2.99 -24.50
C HIS A 856 -25.29 -1.92 -23.62
N HIS A 857 -25.63 -1.88 -22.34
CA HIS A 857 -25.03 -0.97 -21.34
C HIS A 857 -25.11 0.54 -21.71
N ASN A 858 -26.02 0.95 -22.59
CA ASN A 858 -26.26 2.35 -22.89
C ASN A 858 -27.13 2.99 -21.80
N MET A 859 -26.94 4.28 -21.54
CA MET A 859 -27.63 4.95 -20.44
C MET A 859 -28.20 6.30 -20.84
N VAL A 860 -29.45 6.55 -20.45
CA VAL A 860 -30.07 7.87 -20.44
C VAL A 860 -30.32 8.28 -18.99
N ARG A 861 -29.87 9.45 -18.57
CA ARG A 861 -30.07 9.95 -17.19
C ARG A 861 -30.34 11.45 -17.16
N ARG A 862 -31.10 11.92 -16.17
CA ARG A 862 -31.40 13.36 -15.97
C ARG A 862 -31.78 14.08 -17.28
N THR A 863 -32.58 13.41 -18.12
CA THR A 863 -32.96 13.89 -19.44
C THR A 863 -34.48 13.91 -19.51
N ALA A 864 -35.06 15.04 -19.91
CA ALA A 864 -36.49 15.14 -20.15
C ALA A 864 -36.78 14.53 -21.54
N ILE A 865 -37.71 13.58 -21.60
CA ILE A 865 -38.13 12.90 -22.82
C ILE A 865 -39.62 13.20 -23.00
N GLU A 866 -39.92 14.16 -23.86
CA GLU A 866 -41.22 14.81 -24.03
C GLU A 866 -41.59 14.86 -25.53
N PRO A 867 -41.76 13.71 -26.22
CA PRO A 867 -42.19 13.73 -27.61
C PRO A 867 -43.57 14.42 -27.75
N PRO A 868 -43.80 15.19 -28.82
CA PRO A 868 -45.09 15.85 -29.05
C PRO A 868 -46.21 14.85 -29.36
N ASP A 869 -47.48 15.24 -29.18
CA ASP A 869 -48.65 14.39 -29.43
C ASP A 869 -48.72 13.85 -30.88
N THR A 870 -48.10 14.54 -31.83
CA THR A 870 -48.00 14.11 -33.22
C THR A 870 -46.93 13.04 -33.47
N HIS A 871 -46.16 12.67 -32.44
CA HIS A 871 -45.12 11.65 -32.51
C HIS A 871 -45.73 10.23 -32.43
N HIS A 872 -45.39 9.38 -33.41
CA HIS A 872 -46.04 8.07 -33.58
C HIS A 872 -45.55 7.00 -32.59
N TRP A 873 -44.47 7.27 -31.83
CA TRP A 873 -43.82 6.29 -30.95
C TRP A 873 -43.88 6.74 -29.49
N ASP A 874 -43.89 5.76 -28.60
CA ASP A 874 -43.79 6.02 -27.17
C ASP A 874 -42.45 6.70 -26.82
N ALA A 875 -42.45 7.49 -25.75
CA ALA A 875 -41.26 8.21 -25.28
C ALA A 875 -40.02 7.32 -25.13
N VAL A 876 -40.22 6.05 -24.79
CA VAL A 876 -39.15 5.05 -24.71
C VAL A 876 -39.61 3.77 -25.40
N THR A 877 -38.79 3.32 -26.32
CA THR A 877 -39.07 2.16 -27.15
C THR A 877 -37.90 1.16 -27.09
N ARG A 878 -38.20 -0.14 -26.99
CA ARG A 878 -37.20 -1.23 -26.86
C ARG A 878 -37.54 -2.39 -27.80
N MET A 879 -36.53 -3.09 -28.31
CA MET A 879 -36.75 -4.26 -29.16
C MET A 879 -36.80 -5.56 -28.36
N PRO A 880 -37.68 -6.51 -28.73
CA PRO A 880 -38.43 -6.58 -30.00
C PRO A 880 -39.80 -5.87 -30.05
N GLU A 881 -40.39 -5.42 -28.93
CA GLU A 881 -41.80 -4.98 -28.88
C GLU A 881 -42.09 -3.57 -29.46
N GLY A 882 -41.07 -2.83 -29.90
CA GLY A 882 -41.13 -1.38 -30.11
C GLY A 882 -41.23 -0.82 -31.54
N GLY A 883 -41.62 -1.62 -32.55
CA GLY A 883 -41.83 -1.08 -33.91
C GLY A 883 -40.59 -1.02 -34.82
N ALA A 884 -39.50 -1.68 -34.44
CA ALA A 884 -38.46 -2.13 -35.37
C ALA A 884 -38.29 -3.66 -35.28
N GLU A 885 -39.42 -4.38 -35.30
CA GLU A 885 -39.52 -5.83 -35.11
C GLU A 885 -38.59 -6.66 -36.00
N PHE A 886 -38.17 -6.11 -37.15
CA PHE A 886 -37.19 -6.76 -38.02
C PHE A 886 -35.78 -6.83 -37.42
N ALA A 887 -35.43 -5.99 -36.45
CA ALA A 887 -34.09 -5.93 -35.85
C ALA A 887 -33.91 -7.03 -34.78
N PRO A 888 -32.68 -7.52 -34.56
CA PRO A 888 -32.39 -8.42 -33.44
C PRO A 888 -32.68 -7.72 -32.10
N PRO A 889 -33.07 -8.44 -31.04
CA PRO A 889 -33.32 -7.84 -29.74
C PRO A 889 -32.13 -7.07 -29.14
N ASP A 890 -32.42 -6.20 -28.17
CA ASP A 890 -31.41 -5.47 -27.42
C ASP A 890 -30.60 -6.40 -26.50
N GLY A 891 -29.36 -6.02 -26.26
CA GLY A 891 -28.50 -6.66 -25.27
C GLY A 891 -28.76 -6.15 -23.84
N PRO A 892 -28.06 -6.70 -22.84
CA PRO A 892 -28.29 -6.38 -21.45
C PRO A 892 -27.82 -4.97 -21.07
N GLY A 893 -28.31 -4.46 -19.94
CA GLY A 893 -27.73 -3.28 -19.28
C GLY A 893 -28.14 -1.91 -19.84
N ASN A 894 -29.00 -1.85 -20.85
CA ASN A 894 -29.57 -0.59 -21.35
C ASN A 894 -30.55 0.03 -20.34
N LYS A 895 -30.22 1.21 -19.81
CA LYS A 895 -30.95 1.85 -18.70
C LYS A 895 -31.46 3.25 -19.05
N ILE A 896 -32.64 3.56 -18.52
CA ILE A 896 -33.13 4.92 -18.39
C ILE A 896 -33.29 5.18 -16.89
N LEU A 897 -32.58 6.17 -16.37
CA LEU A 897 -32.63 6.57 -14.98
C LEU A 897 -33.49 7.82 -14.87
N SER A 898 -34.73 7.62 -14.41
CA SER A 898 -35.62 8.69 -14.00
C SER A 898 -35.16 9.18 -12.62
N ASP A 899 -34.20 10.11 -12.59
CA ASP A 899 -34.02 10.91 -11.39
C ASP A 899 -35.20 11.87 -11.33
N SER A 900 -36.15 11.62 -10.42
CA SER A 900 -37.15 12.60 -10.01
C SER A 900 -36.40 13.90 -9.69
N ARG A 901 -36.70 14.98 -10.43
CA ARG A 901 -36.24 16.32 -10.08
C ARG A 901 -36.73 16.72 -8.71
#